data_AF-A0A8C1AYS1-F1
#
_entry.id   AF-A0A8C1AYS1-F1
#
_cell.length_a   1.000
_cell.length_b   1.000
_cell.length_c   1.000
_cell.angle_alpha   90.00
_cell.angle_beta   90.00
_cell.angle_gamma   90.00
#
_symmetry.space_group_name_H-M   'P 1'
#
loop_
_entity.id
_entity.type
_entity.pdbx_description
1 polymer ?
#
loop_
_entity_poly.entity_id
_entity_poly.type
_entity_poly.pdbx_seq_one_letter_code
_entity_poly.pdbx_strand_id
1 'polypeptide(L)'
;MDKILEALVSSSHPLTVKRAIVKKVMEAAEKEVTEEQCQALYHLTTRLILQGEDAFQRQVGLQVQEAYARYHRDEFARFFSKEFVLGLLQQGYGSLDCRDPAILDFLHSSLRLLISCPAVLELAPLLQTEVLRIICERPEPATCAKLATILTDFPQCVPREKAGVLFCQQLVRTFAYFNCPATEEQELREYVTQVTRVSVLLQGIWKAEPATLLPSLQEVFAIISSTDPSFEPSIALASLVQHIPLQMITVLIKSLTTDQNVKDASMTQALCRMIDWLSWPLANHVDTWVIALLKGLAAVQKFTILIDVTLLKIEQVFNRLWYPIVRQGALVVLSHMLLSFQHSPEAFHLELPKPNEEKIKFFLNQSAWTSQSNSFASGLLKITGKSETGKTGLVNLGNTCYMNSIIQILFMATDFRRHVMSLHLNGSNTLMKKLQLLFAFLAHTQRAAYSPRSFLEGSRPPWFTAGSQQDCSEYLRFLLDRLHEEEKTLSAFQVTSPKPEPATTSAETLNNAASQPVADMPLHPEPVAAKGDGRTLVERMFGGRLSTAIRCLQCHSLSEKEEPFTDLSLAFCPSMSKCHGPNDEHKSSSSVGPCQGAVNGGSESSEGSVKEGAGTRMERPVVEPTLSVPDLVDYFLAPEILENENCYFCERCASLQRAEKVMQVVAAPEYLILTLLRFSYDATCHVRRKILDNVGIPLHMSLPLRQHGISVTSSSSDSPESGENLAKKLKPSQKEDGMTENRTNSESNDSDSEMLSVPYVLSSVVVHSGMSSESGHYYSYGRNVSNTDGYVAHPSSKSLESSSLSESSTASQEEMGCADHKSTDWFLFNDSRVTFTNSESLRNVTGRFPKDTAYVLIYRKQEVSGQPSNPGPVVNGSRLSGEPPLQKELMDAITKDNKLFLQEQELNARARALQATSASCSFRPNGSDDNEPPGSCGPSGGGGGGGFNTISRLVF
;
A
#
# COMPACT_ATOMS: atom_id res chain seq x y z
N MET A 1 -30.09 -28.55 -36.80
CA MET A 1 -28.80 -27.82 -36.87
C MET A 1 -27.66 -28.69 -36.38
N ASP A 2 -27.91 -29.49 -35.36
CA ASP A 2 -27.12 -30.65 -34.91
C ASP A 2 -26.48 -31.46 -36.05
N LYS A 3 -27.22 -31.97 -37.05
CA LYS A 3 -26.64 -32.76 -38.15
C LYS A 3 -25.68 -31.99 -39.04
N ILE A 4 -25.93 -30.70 -39.24
CA ILE A 4 -25.00 -29.83 -39.98
C ILE A 4 -23.72 -29.63 -39.17
N LEU A 5 -23.86 -29.40 -37.86
CA LEU A 5 -22.72 -29.24 -36.96
C LEU A 5 -21.88 -30.52 -36.89
N GLU A 6 -22.51 -31.69 -36.77
CA GLU A 6 -21.86 -33.01 -36.72
C GLU A 6 -21.08 -33.31 -38.01
N ALA A 7 -21.65 -33.01 -39.18
CA ALA A 7 -20.97 -33.13 -40.46
C ALA A 7 -19.82 -32.10 -40.61
N LEU A 8 -20.01 -30.89 -40.07
CA LEU A 8 -19.00 -29.83 -40.17
C LEU A 8 -17.75 -30.14 -39.36
N VAL A 9 -17.91 -30.59 -38.11
CA VAL A 9 -16.77 -30.88 -37.23
C VAL A 9 -15.93 -32.03 -37.76
N SER A 10 -16.58 -33.04 -38.36
CA SER A 10 -15.92 -34.19 -39.01
C SER A 10 -15.39 -33.91 -40.42
N SER A 11 -15.73 -32.77 -41.03
CA SER A 11 -15.26 -32.41 -42.37
C SER A 11 -13.79 -31.94 -42.39
N SER A 12 -13.16 -31.99 -43.57
CA SER A 12 -11.82 -31.42 -43.82
C SER A 12 -11.86 -29.98 -44.33
N HIS A 13 -12.98 -29.26 -44.15
CA HIS A 13 -13.11 -27.88 -44.62
C HIS A 13 -12.16 -26.90 -43.91
N PRO A 14 -11.75 -25.79 -44.56
CA PRO A 14 -10.91 -24.77 -43.93
C PRO A 14 -11.52 -24.21 -42.64
N LEU A 15 -10.68 -23.89 -41.65
CA LEU A 15 -11.10 -23.34 -40.35
C LEU A 15 -11.96 -22.08 -40.47
N THR A 16 -11.70 -21.22 -41.46
CA THR A 16 -12.50 -20.01 -41.74
C THR A 16 -13.94 -20.35 -42.11
N VAL A 17 -14.13 -21.36 -42.96
CA VAL A 17 -15.45 -21.87 -43.36
C VAL A 17 -16.14 -22.54 -42.18
N LYS A 18 -15.42 -23.37 -41.42
CA LYS A 18 -15.97 -23.99 -40.21
C LYS A 18 -16.47 -22.95 -39.21
N ARG A 19 -15.67 -21.92 -38.91
CA ARG A 19 -16.06 -20.83 -37.99
C ARG A 19 -17.29 -20.06 -38.49
N ALA A 20 -17.38 -19.77 -39.80
CA ALA A 20 -18.53 -19.08 -40.37
C ALA A 20 -19.84 -19.89 -40.24
N ILE A 21 -19.77 -21.21 -40.46
CA ILE A 21 -20.93 -22.09 -40.31
C ILE A 21 -21.29 -22.27 -38.83
N VAL A 22 -20.32 -22.43 -37.93
CA VAL A 22 -20.57 -22.47 -36.47
C VAL A 22 -21.29 -21.20 -36.01
N LYS A 23 -20.87 -20.02 -36.49
CA LYS A 23 -21.58 -18.76 -36.21
C LYS A 23 -23.04 -18.80 -36.65
N LYS A 24 -23.32 -19.35 -37.83
CA LYS A 24 -24.70 -19.53 -38.32
C LYS A 24 -25.51 -20.53 -37.50
N VAL A 25 -24.87 -21.58 -36.99
CA VAL A 25 -25.51 -22.53 -36.06
C VAL A 25 -25.86 -21.83 -34.74
N MET A 26 -24.99 -20.97 -34.22
CA MET A 26 -25.26 -20.18 -33.01
C MET A 26 -26.38 -19.15 -33.22
N GLU A 27 -26.39 -18.43 -34.35
CA GLU A 27 -27.46 -17.49 -34.71
C GLU A 27 -28.83 -18.19 -34.83
N ALA A 28 -28.85 -19.49 -35.13
CA ALA A 28 -30.08 -20.26 -35.19
C ALA A 28 -30.72 -20.52 -33.82
N ALA A 29 -29.98 -20.31 -32.72
CA ALA A 29 -30.50 -20.41 -31.36
C ALA A 29 -31.51 -19.29 -31.02
N GLU A 30 -31.54 -18.20 -31.78
CA GLU A 30 -32.46 -17.08 -31.54
C GLU A 30 -33.90 -17.36 -32.01
N LYS A 31 -34.11 -18.45 -32.74
CA LYS A 31 -35.41 -18.83 -33.29
C LYS A 31 -36.14 -19.79 -32.36
N GLU A 32 -37.44 -19.96 -32.55
CA GLU A 32 -38.15 -21.05 -31.89
C GLU A 32 -37.65 -22.40 -32.40
N VAL A 33 -37.18 -23.23 -31.48
CA VAL A 33 -36.62 -24.57 -31.71
C VAL A 33 -37.44 -25.55 -30.86
N THR A 34 -37.79 -26.72 -31.41
CA THR A 34 -38.57 -27.71 -30.65
C THR A 34 -37.73 -28.36 -29.56
N GLU A 35 -38.39 -28.94 -28.55
CA GLU A 35 -37.71 -29.63 -27.45
C GLU A 35 -36.78 -30.75 -27.95
N GLU A 36 -37.22 -31.55 -28.93
CA GLU A 36 -36.41 -32.64 -29.51
C GLU A 36 -35.17 -32.11 -30.23
N GLN A 37 -35.29 -30.96 -30.89
CA GLN A 37 -34.18 -30.32 -31.59
C GLN A 37 -33.14 -29.76 -30.60
N CYS A 38 -33.59 -29.16 -29.50
CA CYS A 38 -32.71 -28.73 -28.41
C CYS A 38 -32.00 -29.93 -27.79
N GLN A 39 -32.73 -31.01 -27.49
CA GLN A 39 -32.16 -32.21 -26.87
C GLN A 39 -31.11 -32.88 -27.77
N ALA A 40 -31.38 -33.03 -29.07
CA ALA A 40 -30.43 -33.58 -30.03
C ALA A 40 -29.13 -32.74 -30.09
N LEU A 41 -29.26 -31.40 -30.03
CA LEU A 41 -28.12 -30.51 -30.04
C LEU A 41 -27.32 -30.57 -28.73
N TYR A 42 -27.98 -30.65 -27.57
CA TYR A 42 -27.31 -30.80 -26.28
C TYR A 42 -26.55 -32.12 -26.17
N HIS A 43 -27.10 -33.23 -26.67
CA HIS A 43 -26.37 -34.50 -26.77
C HIS A 43 -25.11 -34.38 -27.65
N LEU A 44 -25.22 -33.74 -28.82
CA LEU A 44 -24.08 -33.55 -29.72
C LEU A 44 -23.01 -32.65 -29.09
N THR A 45 -23.41 -31.49 -28.57
CA THR A 45 -22.47 -30.52 -27.97
C THR A 45 -21.79 -31.09 -26.74
N THR A 46 -22.50 -31.85 -25.89
CA THR A 46 -21.89 -32.59 -24.78
C THR A 46 -20.84 -33.58 -25.27
N ARG A 47 -21.15 -34.34 -26.32
CA ARG A 47 -20.18 -35.28 -26.94
C ARG A 47 -18.95 -34.55 -27.48
N LEU A 48 -19.13 -33.38 -28.09
CA LEU A 48 -18.00 -32.58 -28.59
C LEU A 48 -17.15 -31.99 -27.47
N ILE A 49 -17.76 -31.55 -26.36
CA ILE A 49 -17.03 -31.00 -25.21
C ILE A 49 -16.21 -32.10 -24.52
N LEU A 50 -16.81 -33.27 -24.26
CA LEU A 50 -16.19 -34.34 -23.50
C LEU A 50 -15.28 -35.24 -24.35
N GLN A 51 -15.69 -35.55 -25.60
CA GLN A 51 -14.98 -36.52 -26.46
C GLN A 51 -14.43 -35.89 -27.75
N GLY A 52 -14.37 -34.56 -27.85
CA GLY A 52 -13.80 -33.89 -29.01
C GLY A 52 -12.34 -34.28 -29.25
N GLU A 53 -12.00 -34.66 -30.49
CA GLU A 53 -10.67 -35.14 -30.87
C GLU A 53 -9.61 -34.03 -30.83
N ASP A 54 -10.03 -32.79 -31.12
CA ASP A 54 -9.18 -31.61 -31.16
C ASP A 54 -9.77 -30.45 -30.33
N ALA A 55 -8.95 -29.44 -30.05
CA ALA A 55 -9.35 -28.27 -29.25
C ALA A 55 -10.46 -27.45 -29.93
N PHE A 56 -10.54 -27.47 -31.27
CA PHE A 56 -11.57 -26.75 -32.00
C PHE A 56 -12.95 -27.39 -31.78
N GLN A 57 -13.05 -28.71 -31.83
CA GLN A 57 -14.30 -29.44 -31.57
C GLN A 57 -14.84 -29.17 -30.17
N ARG A 58 -13.98 -29.22 -29.15
CA ARG A 58 -14.37 -28.93 -27.76
C ARG A 58 -14.85 -27.50 -27.60
N GLN A 59 -14.14 -26.54 -28.19
CA GLN A 59 -14.51 -25.12 -28.17
C GLN A 59 -15.84 -24.86 -28.88
N VAL A 60 -16.07 -25.49 -30.03
CA VAL A 60 -17.33 -25.38 -30.77
C VAL A 60 -18.49 -25.96 -29.97
N GLY A 61 -18.29 -27.13 -29.33
CA GLY A 61 -19.28 -27.72 -28.44
C GLY A 61 -19.69 -26.75 -27.34
N LEU A 62 -18.71 -26.13 -26.67
CA LEU A 62 -18.96 -25.14 -25.61
C LEU A 62 -19.75 -23.93 -26.14
N GLN A 63 -19.28 -23.28 -27.22
CA GLN A 63 -19.91 -22.08 -27.77
C GLN A 63 -21.37 -22.31 -28.22
N VAL A 64 -21.63 -23.45 -28.86
CA VAL A 64 -22.98 -23.79 -29.32
C VAL A 64 -23.88 -24.12 -28.13
N GLN A 65 -23.38 -24.87 -27.13
CA GLN A 65 -24.14 -25.17 -25.91
C GLN A 65 -24.49 -23.89 -25.14
N GLU A 66 -23.53 -22.97 -24.95
CA GLU A 66 -23.76 -21.70 -24.29
C GLU A 66 -24.81 -20.83 -25.02
N ALA A 67 -24.74 -20.78 -26.35
CA ALA A 67 -25.72 -20.05 -27.16
C ALA A 67 -27.13 -20.64 -27.00
N TYR A 68 -27.30 -21.95 -27.14
CA TYR A 68 -28.61 -22.58 -27.03
C TYR A 68 -29.17 -22.56 -25.61
N ALA A 69 -28.35 -22.79 -24.58
CA ALA A 69 -28.77 -22.70 -23.19
C ALA A 69 -29.15 -21.28 -22.76
N ARG A 70 -28.68 -20.25 -23.48
CA ARG A 70 -29.06 -18.85 -23.23
C ARG A 70 -30.50 -18.55 -23.68
N TYR A 71 -30.92 -19.06 -24.83
CA TYR A 71 -32.27 -18.82 -25.40
C TYR A 71 -33.30 -19.89 -24.99
N HIS A 72 -32.85 -21.14 -24.78
CA HIS A 72 -33.68 -22.31 -24.44
C HIS A 72 -33.25 -22.92 -23.10
N ARG A 73 -33.31 -22.10 -22.05
CA ARG A 73 -32.76 -22.44 -20.73
C ARG A 73 -33.57 -23.53 -20.01
N ASP A 74 -34.89 -23.53 -20.17
CA ASP A 74 -35.76 -24.52 -19.51
C ASP A 74 -35.55 -25.91 -20.12
N GLU A 75 -35.36 -25.99 -21.44
CA GLU A 75 -35.00 -27.22 -22.14
C GLU A 75 -33.63 -27.71 -21.71
N PHE A 76 -32.65 -26.81 -21.54
CA PHE A 76 -31.34 -27.18 -21.01
C PHE A 76 -31.43 -27.70 -19.57
N ALA A 77 -32.27 -27.10 -18.72
CA ALA A 77 -32.50 -27.57 -17.36
C ALA A 77 -33.12 -28.98 -17.31
N ARG A 78 -34.05 -29.30 -18.23
CA ARG A 78 -34.61 -30.66 -18.37
C ARG A 78 -33.57 -31.65 -18.88
N PHE A 79 -32.72 -31.25 -19.83
CA PHE A 79 -31.62 -32.08 -20.34
C PHE A 79 -30.57 -32.36 -19.25
N PHE A 80 -30.17 -31.33 -18.51
CA PHE A 80 -29.20 -31.41 -17.42
C PHE A 80 -29.85 -31.90 -16.12
N SER A 81 -30.54 -33.05 -16.22
CA SER A 81 -31.34 -33.64 -15.15
C SER A 81 -30.47 -34.29 -14.06
N LYS A 82 -31.11 -34.64 -12.94
CA LYS A 82 -30.46 -35.38 -11.84
C LYS A 82 -29.86 -36.70 -12.32
N GLU A 83 -30.59 -37.43 -13.14
CA GLU A 83 -30.18 -38.74 -13.67
C GLU A 83 -28.96 -38.59 -14.58
N PHE A 84 -28.95 -37.54 -15.40
CA PHE A 84 -27.83 -37.27 -16.29
C PHE A 84 -26.57 -36.89 -15.51
N VAL A 85 -26.67 -35.95 -14.56
CA VAL A 85 -25.55 -35.55 -13.70
C VAL A 85 -25.03 -36.72 -12.86
N LEU A 86 -25.92 -37.55 -12.33
CA LEU A 86 -25.54 -38.75 -11.58
C LEU A 86 -24.81 -39.76 -12.46
N GLY A 87 -25.31 -39.99 -13.69
CA GLY A 87 -24.67 -40.83 -14.69
C GLY A 87 -23.24 -40.38 -14.98
N LEU A 88 -23.02 -39.08 -15.19
CA LEU A 88 -21.68 -38.51 -15.39
C LEU A 88 -20.75 -38.77 -14.22
N LEU A 89 -21.20 -38.53 -12.98
CA LEU A 89 -20.37 -38.64 -11.78
C LEU A 89 -20.10 -40.07 -11.30
N GLN A 90 -20.90 -41.05 -11.72
CA GLN A 90 -20.77 -42.45 -11.30
C GLN A 90 -20.31 -43.40 -12.42
N GLN A 91 -20.72 -43.16 -13.67
CA GLN A 91 -20.46 -44.04 -14.81
C GLN A 91 -19.47 -43.44 -15.82
N GLY A 92 -19.20 -42.13 -15.73
CA GLY A 92 -18.39 -41.42 -16.70
C GLY A 92 -19.17 -41.04 -17.95
N TYR A 93 -18.48 -40.76 -19.05
CA TYR A 93 -19.11 -40.42 -20.32
C TYR A 93 -18.35 -41.00 -21.51
N GLY A 94 -18.96 -41.97 -22.20
CA GLY A 94 -18.37 -42.64 -23.35
C GLY A 94 -17.06 -43.34 -22.99
N SER A 95 -15.93 -42.78 -23.40
CA SER A 95 -14.58 -43.29 -23.11
C SER A 95 -13.94 -42.68 -21.85
N LEU A 96 -14.54 -41.64 -21.27
CA LEU A 96 -14.05 -40.99 -20.06
C LEU A 96 -14.54 -41.72 -18.82
N ASP A 97 -13.63 -42.01 -17.88
CA ASP A 97 -13.98 -42.52 -16.56
C ASP A 97 -14.70 -41.44 -15.73
N CYS A 98 -15.50 -41.84 -14.75
CA CYS A 98 -16.19 -40.98 -13.79
C CYS A 98 -15.23 -40.05 -13.00
N ARG A 99 -13.94 -40.38 -12.96
CA ARG A 99 -12.87 -39.60 -12.30
C ARG A 99 -12.18 -38.60 -13.23
N ASP A 100 -12.53 -38.59 -14.52
CA ASP A 100 -11.87 -37.71 -15.48
C ASP A 100 -12.14 -36.22 -15.15
N PRO A 101 -11.10 -35.39 -15.03
CA PRO A 101 -11.26 -33.97 -14.72
C PRO A 101 -12.12 -33.19 -15.72
N ALA A 102 -12.27 -33.65 -16.97
CA ALA A 102 -13.12 -33.01 -17.98
C ALA A 102 -14.61 -33.08 -17.61
N ILE A 103 -15.03 -34.12 -16.88
CA ILE A 103 -16.42 -34.26 -16.40
C ILE A 103 -16.74 -33.14 -15.40
N LEU A 104 -15.81 -32.82 -14.50
CA LEU A 104 -16.00 -31.73 -13.54
C LEU A 104 -16.01 -30.36 -14.24
N ASP A 105 -15.18 -30.15 -15.26
CA ASP A 105 -15.21 -28.90 -16.04
C ASP A 105 -16.54 -28.72 -16.80
N PHE A 106 -17.05 -29.82 -17.38
CA PHE A 106 -18.35 -29.82 -18.03
C PHE A 106 -19.49 -29.58 -17.04
N LEU A 107 -19.45 -30.20 -15.86
CA LEU A 107 -20.41 -29.97 -14.78
C LEU A 107 -20.38 -28.49 -14.35
N HIS A 108 -19.18 -27.92 -14.16
CA HIS A 108 -19.02 -26.53 -13.75
C HIS A 108 -19.59 -25.52 -14.76
N SER A 109 -19.22 -25.68 -16.03
CA SER A 109 -19.71 -24.84 -17.13
C SER A 109 -21.23 -24.96 -17.29
N SER A 110 -21.78 -26.18 -17.21
CA SER A 110 -23.22 -26.42 -17.30
C SER A 110 -24.00 -25.84 -16.13
N LEU A 111 -23.48 -25.93 -14.89
CA LEU A 111 -24.10 -25.29 -13.73
C LEU A 111 -24.11 -23.76 -13.85
N ARG A 112 -23.08 -23.14 -14.44
CA ARG A 112 -23.04 -21.68 -14.70
C ARG A 112 -24.12 -21.23 -15.65
N LEU A 113 -24.47 -22.04 -16.66
CA LEU A 113 -25.57 -21.75 -17.57
C LEU A 113 -26.95 -21.75 -16.86
N LEU A 114 -27.04 -22.46 -15.74
CA LEU A 114 -28.25 -22.59 -14.93
C LEU A 114 -28.26 -21.69 -13.69
N ILE A 115 -27.30 -20.78 -13.49
CA ILE A 115 -27.15 -20.02 -12.23
C ILE A 115 -28.41 -19.23 -11.80
N SER A 116 -29.22 -18.78 -12.77
CA SER A 116 -30.49 -18.06 -12.52
C SER A 116 -31.73 -18.96 -12.51
N CYS A 117 -31.57 -20.27 -12.65
CA CYS A 117 -32.66 -21.24 -12.77
C CYS A 117 -32.87 -21.99 -11.44
N PRO A 118 -34.13 -22.21 -10.99
CA PRO A 118 -34.42 -23.02 -9.80
C PRO A 118 -33.89 -24.45 -9.86
N ALA A 119 -33.66 -24.99 -11.07
CA ALA A 119 -33.15 -26.35 -11.28
C ALA A 119 -31.84 -26.64 -10.53
N VAL A 120 -30.98 -25.63 -10.32
CA VAL A 120 -29.74 -25.79 -9.53
C VAL A 120 -30.04 -26.18 -8.08
N LEU A 121 -31.13 -25.66 -7.50
CA LEU A 121 -31.55 -26.04 -6.14
C LEU A 121 -32.06 -27.48 -6.09
N GLU A 122 -32.62 -27.98 -7.19
CA GLU A 122 -33.05 -29.38 -7.28
C GLU A 122 -31.87 -30.35 -7.42
N LEU A 123 -30.80 -29.92 -8.10
CA LEU A 123 -29.54 -30.66 -8.25
C LEU A 123 -28.68 -30.62 -6.97
N ALA A 124 -28.83 -29.60 -6.14
CA ALA A 124 -27.98 -29.39 -4.97
C ALA A 124 -27.91 -30.59 -4.00
N PRO A 125 -29.01 -31.27 -3.60
CA PRO A 125 -28.94 -32.44 -2.71
C PRO A 125 -28.17 -33.64 -3.31
N LEU A 126 -28.31 -33.83 -4.63
CA LEU A 126 -27.56 -34.85 -5.37
C LEU A 126 -26.07 -34.53 -5.32
N LEU A 127 -25.72 -33.28 -5.67
CA LEU A 127 -24.33 -32.82 -5.66
C LEU A 127 -23.73 -32.86 -4.25
N GLN A 128 -24.45 -32.49 -3.20
CA GLN A 128 -23.97 -32.64 -1.82
C GLN A 128 -23.55 -34.08 -1.50
N THR A 129 -24.36 -35.06 -1.93
CA THR A 129 -24.08 -36.48 -1.70
C THR A 129 -22.87 -36.96 -2.51
N GLU A 130 -22.84 -36.64 -3.80
CA GLU A 130 -21.76 -37.07 -4.70
C GLU A 130 -20.43 -36.39 -4.39
N VAL A 131 -20.44 -35.11 -4.03
CA VAL A 131 -19.24 -34.37 -3.61
C VAL A 131 -18.64 -34.97 -2.34
N LEU A 132 -19.47 -35.36 -1.37
CA LEU A 132 -18.99 -36.07 -0.19
C LEU A 132 -18.39 -37.43 -0.55
N ARG A 133 -19.04 -38.20 -1.43
CA ARG A 133 -18.49 -39.48 -1.93
C ARG A 133 -17.13 -39.26 -2.62
N ILE A 134 -17.04 -38.30 -3.53
CA ILE A 134 -15.80 -37.98 -4.26
C ILE A 134 -14.67 -37.67 -3.28
N ILE A 135 -14.90 -36.81 -2.27
CA ILE A 135 -13.87 -36.51 -1.25
C ILE A 135 -13.49 -37.75 -0.42
N CYS A 136 -14.45 -38.61 -0.06
CA CYS A 136 -14.17 -39.87 0.63
C CYS A 136 -13.28 -40.83 -0.18
N GLU A 137 -13.33 -40.75 -1.52
CA GLU A 137 -12.49 -41.54 -2.43
C GLU A 137 -11.05 -41.01 -2.54
N ARG A 138 -10.74 -39.89 -1.88
CA ARG A 138 -9.41 -39.26 -1.83
C ARG A 138 -8.91 -38.85 -3.22
N PRO A 139 -9.55 -37.83 -3.84
CA PRO A 139 -9.19 -37.40 -5.18
C PRO A 139 -7.83 -36.73 -5.20
N GLU A 140 -7.20 -36.70 -6.38
CA GLU A 140 -5.96 -35.98 -6.62
C GLU A 140 -6.13 -34.45 -6.41
N PRO A 141 -5.03 -33.71 -6.15
CA PRO A 141 -5.08 -32.27 -5.90
C PRO A 141 -5.80 -31.47 -7.00
N ALA A 142 -5.58 -31.82 -8.28
CA ALA A 142 -6.19 -31.15 -9.42
C ALA A 142 -7.72 -31.31 -9.43
N THR A 143 -8.20 -32.54 -9.26
CA THR A 143 -9.64 -32.86 -9.17
C THR A 143 -10.28 -32.18 -7.96
N CYS A 144 -9.60 -32.18 -6.82
CA CYS A 144 -10.06 -31.51 -5.60
C CYS A 144 -10.14 -29.98 -5.78
N ALA A 145 -9.18 -29.36 -6.49
CA ALA A 145 -9.18 -27.92 -6.76
C ALA A 145 -10.30 -27.50 -7.74
N LYS A 146 -10.61 -28.33 -8.74
CA LYS A 146 -11.78 -28.13 -9.62
C LYS A 146 -13.07 -28.21 -8.82
N LEU A 147 -13.22 -29.25 -8.01
CA LEU A 147 -14.36 -29.40 -7.12
C LEU A 147 -14.49 -28.22 -6.17
N ALA A 148 -13.40 -27.73 -5.60
CA ALA A 148 -13.40 -26.53 -4.76
C ALA A 148 -13.86 -25.28 -5.49
N THR A 149 -13.55 -25.16 -6.78
CA THR A 149 -14.05 -24.06 -7.63
C THR A 149 -15.56 -24.14 -7.80
N ILE A 150 -16.09 -25.34 -8.10
CA ILE A 150 -17.54 -25.56 -8.24
C ILE A 150 -18.26 -25.22 -6.94
N LEU A 151 -17.76 -25.68 -5.79
CA LEU A 151 -18.38 -25.46 -4.49
C LEU A 151 -18.30 -24.00 -4.02
N THR A 152 -17.27 -23.27 -4.44
CA THR A 152 -17.14 -21.85 -4.17
C THR A 152 -18.16 -21.04 -4.99
N ASP A 153 -18.33 -21.37 -6.26
CA ASP A 153 -19.31 -20.71 -7.14
C ASP A 153 -20.76 -21.11 -6.79
N PHE A 154 -20.98 -22.32 -6.27
CA PHE A 154 -22.29 -22.86 -5.91
C PHE A 154 -22.34 -23.37 -4.45
N PRO A 155 -22.37 -22.48 -3.44
CA PRO A 155 -22.34 -22.85 -2.03
C PRO A 155 -23.51 -23.76 -1.57
N GLN A 156 -24.62 -23.76 -2.30
CA GLN A 156 -25.75 -24.67 -2.07
C GLN A 156 -25.38 -26.14 -2.28
N CYS A 157 -24.32 -26.45 -3.03
CA CYS A 157 -23.86 -27.82 -3.27
C CYS A 157 -22.92 -28.34 -2.17
N VAL A 158 -22.53 -27.50 -1.20
CA VAL A 158 -21.70 -27.91 -0.07
C VAL A 158 -22.55 -28.71 0.93
N PRO A 159 -22.10 -29.91 1.38
CA PRO A 159 -22.79 -30.67 2.42
C PRO A 159 -22.96 -29.85 3.70
N ARG A 160 -24.12 -29.93 4.35
CA ARG A 160 -24.45 -29.13 5.55
C ARG A 160 -24.65 -30.01 6.79
N GLU A 161 -24.65 -29.38 7.96
CA GLU A 161 -24.92 -30.02 9.25
C GLU A 161 -23.99 -31.21 9.51
N LYS A 162 -24.55 -32.38 9.88
CA LYS A 162 -23.77 -33.60 10.16
C LYS A 162 -22.92 -34.04 8.96
N ALA A 163 -23.46 -33.90 7.75
CA ALA A 163 -22.73 -34.22 6.52
C ALA A 163 -21.62 -33.18 6.24
N GLY A 164 -21.81 -31.92 6.63
CA GLY A 164 -20.80 -30.86 6.54
C GLY A 164 -19.59 -31.11 7.44
N VAL A 165 -19.82 -31.58 8.68
CA VAL A 165 -18.74 -31.99 9.58
C VAL A 165 -17.93 -33.15 8.98
N LEU A 166 -18.62 -34.19 8.52
CA LEU A 166 -17.96 -35.35 7.89
C LEU A 166 -17.20 -34.94 6.63
N PHE A 167 -17.79 -34.08 5.79
CA PHE A 167 -17.16 -33.54 4.60
C PHE A 167 -15.84 -32.84 4.92
N CYS A 168 -15.84 -31.94 5.91
CA CYS A 168 -14.62 -31.22 6.30
C CYS A 168 -13.55 -32.17 6.85
N GLN A 169 -13.91 -33.15 7.68
CA GLN A 169 -12.98 -34.15 8.19
C GLN A 169 -12.37 -35.00 7.07
N GLN A 170 -13.19 -35.46 6.12
CA GLN A 170 -12.70 -36.23 4.98
C GLN A 170 -11.82 -35.38 4.07
N LEU A 171 -12.17 -34.11 3.85
CA LEU A 171 -11.35 -33.19 3.09
C LEU A 171 -9.97 -32.99 3.74
N VAL A 172 -9.93 -32.79 5.05
CA VAL A 172 -8.67 -32.73 5.83
C VAL A 172 -7.85 -34.02 5.65
N ARG A 173 -8.48 -35.20 5.68
CA ARG A 173 -7.79 -36.47 5.38
C ARG A 173 -7.25 -36.48 3.96
N THR A 174 -8.00 -35.98 2.96
CA THR A 174 -7.53 -35.86 1.58
C THR A 174 -6.24 -35.03 1.49
N PHE A 175 -6.16 -33.90 2.21
CA PHE A 175 -4.91 -33.10 2.26
C PHE A 175 -3.71 -33.93 2.71
N ALA A 176 -3.89 -34.84 3.65
CA ALA A 176 -2.81 -35.69 4.15
C ALA A 176 -2.26 -36.66 3.11
N TYR A 177 -3.00 -36.95 2.03
CA TYR A 177 -2.56 -37.80 0.92
C TYR A 177 -2.10 -37.01 -0.31
N PHE A 178 -2.21 -35.68 -0.32
CA PHE A 178 -1.77 -34.88 -1.45
C PHE A 178 -0.26 -35.00 -1.67
N ASN A 179 0.14 -35.50 -2.83
CA ASN A 179 1.52 -35.55 -3.24
C ASN A 179 1.70 -34.88 -4.61
N CYS A 180 2.93 -34.49 -4.90
CA CYS A 180 3.33 -34.00 -6.20
C CYS A 180 4.63 -34.72 -6.58
N PRO A 181 4.59 -35.71 -7.48
CA PRO A 181 5.79 -36.44 -7.90
C PRO A 181 6.66 -35.61 -8.85
N ALA A 182 6.15 -34.47 -9.32
CA ALA A 182 6.82 -33.58 -10.25
C ALA A 182 8.10 -32.98 -9.68
N THR A 183 9.12 -32.89 -10.52
CA THR A 183 10.35 -32.15 -10.22
C THR A 183 10.44 -30.83 -10.97
N GLU A 184 9.54 -30.60 -11.93
CA GLU A 184 9.47 -29.37 -12.70
C GLU A 184 8.84 -28.23 -11.90
N GLU A 185 9.43 -27.04 -12.01
CA GLU A 185 8.98 -25.87 -11.25
C GLU A 185 7.53 -25.47 -11.59
N GLN A 186 7.12 -25.60 -12.85
CA GLN A 186 5.77 -25.24 -13.30
C GLN A 186 4.72 -26.13 -12.65
N GLU A 187 4.94 -27.44 -12.61
CA GLU A 187 4.03 -28.41 -12.00
C GLU A 187 3.96 -28.24 -10.47
N LEU A 188 5.08 -27.90 -9.82
CA LEU A 188 5.11 -27.58 -8.39
C LEU A 188 4.31 -26.31 -8.06
N ARG A 189 4.42 -25.26 -8.88
CA ARG A 189 3.63 -24.02 -8.72
C ARG A 189 2.13 -24.29 -8.91
N GLU A 190 1.79 -25.12 -9.90
CA GLU A 190 0.42 -25.53 -10.15
C GLU A 190 -0.14 -26.35 -8.97
N TYR A 191 0.62 -27.31 -8.44
CA TYR A 191 0.26 -28.07 -7.24
C TYR A 191 -0.01 -27.17 -6.03
N VAL A 192 0.88 -26.21 -5.74
CA VAL A 192 0.68 -25.25 -4.64
C VAL A 192 -0.59 -24.43 -4.86
N THR A 193 -0.86 -24.01 -6.10
CA THR A 193 -2.07 -23.25 -6.46
C THR A 193 -3.34 -24.09 -6.23
N GLN A 194 -3.33 -25.36 -6.65
CA GLN A 194 -4.42 -26.30 -6.45
C GLN A 194 -4.72 -26.53 -4.97
N VAL A 195 -3.70 -26.87 -4.17
CA VAL A 195 -3.84 -27.09 -2.72
C VAL A 195 -4.35 -25.84 -2.02
N THR A 196 -3.83 -24.65 -2.39
CA THR A 196 -4.28 -23.37 -1.83
C THR A 196 -5.76 -23.12 -2.11
N ARG A 197 -6.25 -23.46 -3.31
CA ARG A 197 -7.66 -23.30 -3.67
C ARG A 197 -8.59 -24.15 -2.80
N VAL A 198 -8.20 -25.41 -2.56
CA VAL A 198 -8.94 -26.31 -1.65
C VAL A 198 -8.90 -25.78 -0.21
N SER A 199 -7.76 -25.21 0.22
CA SER A 199 -7.59 -24.64 1.57
C SER A 199 -8.54 -23.46 1.79
N VAL A 200 -8.67 -22.59 0.78
CA VAL A 200 -9.59 -21.44 0.81
C VAL A 200 -11.05 -21.88 0.86
N LEU A 201 -11.45 -22.94 0.14
CA LEU A 201 -12.80 -23.51 0.26
C LEU A 201 -13.08 -23.92 1.70
N LEU A 202 -12.19 -24.74 2.30
CA LEU A 202 -12.39 -25.24 3.65
C LEU A 202 -12.46 -24.10 4.67
N GLN A 203 -11.64 -23.05 4.50
CA GLN A 203 -11.74 -21.83 5.29
C GLN A 203 -13.09 -21.12 5.11
N GLY A 204 -13.62 -21.06 3.89
CA GLY A 204 -14.94 -20.52 3.60
C GLY A 204 -16.05 -21.28 4.33
N ILE A 205 -15.95 -22.61 4.37
CA ILE A 205 -16.91 -23.48 5.09
C ILE A 205 -16.81 -23.24 6.60
N TRP A 206 -15.61 -23.17 7.18
CA TRP A 206 -15.44 -22.87 8.60
C TRP A 206 -16.03 -21.51 9.01
N LYS A 207 -15.97 -20.52 8.12
CA LYS A 207 -16.59 -19.20 8.36
C LYS A 207 -18.12 -19.27 8.28
N ALA A 208 -18.66 -20.04 7.34
CA ALA A 208 -20.10 -20.18 7.15
C ALA A 208 -20.76 -21.06 8.23
N GLU A 209 -20.10 -22.14 8.63
CA GLU A 209 -20.58 -23.09 9.64
C GLU A 209 -19.48 -23.34 10.70
N PRO A 210 -19.34 -22.46 11.71
CA PRO A 210 -18.27 -22.55 12.72
C PRO A 210 -18.21 -23.87 13.50
N ALA A 211 -19.33 -24.61 13.57
CA ALA A 211 -19.39 -25.93 14.17
C ALA A 211 -18.48 -26.97 13.49
N THR A 212 -18.13 -26.77 12.22
CA THR A 212 -17.23 -27.66 11.45
C THR A 212 -15.74 -27.44 11.77
N LEU A 213 -15.36 -26.27 12.32
CA LEU A 213 -13.97 -25.90 12.57
C LEU A 213 -13.31 -26.85 13.56
N LEU A 214 -13.84 -26.98 14.78
CA LEU A 214 -13.22 -27.79 15.83
C LEU A 214 -13.03 -29.27 15.43
N PRO A 215 -14.04 -29.97 14.87
CA PRO A 215 -13.86 -31.34 14.35
C PRO A 215 -12.81 -31.45 13.24
N SER A 216 -12.70 -30.45 12.37
CA SER A 216 -11.67 -30.42 11.32
C SER A 216 -10.27 -30.31 11.92
N LEU A 217 -10.11 -29.46 12.94
CA LEU A 217 -8.82 -29.30 13.62
C LEU A 217 -8.45 -30.54 14.44
N GLN A 218 -9.42 -31.16 15.12
CA GLN A 218 -9.21 -32.45 15.77
C GLN A 218 -8.71 -33.51 14.78
N GLU A 219 -9.22 -33.51 13.55
CA GLU A 219 -8.76 -34.39 12.49
C GLU A 219 -7.32 -34.08 12.05
N VAL A 220 -6.97 -32.80 11.86
CA VAL A 220 -5.57 -32.40 11.58
C VAL A 220 -4.64 -32.94 12.67
N PHE A 221 -5.02 -32.80 13.94
CA PHE A 221 -4.24 -33.29 15.07
C PHE A 221 -4.14 -34.82 15.12
N ALA A 222 -5.23 -35.53 14.86
CA ALA A 222 -5.22 -36.99 14.79
C ALA A 222 -4.25 -37.49 13.70
N ILE A 223 -4.22 -36.81 12.55
CA ILE A 223 -3.32 -37.14 11.44
C ILE A 223 -1.86 -36.90 11.83
N ILE A 224 -1.51 -35.71 12.33
CA ILE A 224 -0.10 -35.42 12.65
C ILE A 224 0.41 -36.18 13.88
N SER A 225 -0.45 -36.59 14.80
CA SER A 225 -0.06 -37.38 15.98
C SER A 225 -0.09 -38.89 15.75
N SER A 226 -0.48 -39.35 14.55
CA SER A 226 -0.48 -40.77 14.18
C SER A 226 0.94 -41.36 14.24
N THR A 227 1.08 -42.53 14.85
CA THR A 227 2.34 -43.27 14.93
C THR A 227 2.42 -44.42 13.93
N ASP A 228 1.53 -44.44 12.94
CA ASP A 228 1.53 -45.47 11.89
C ASP A 228 2.74 -45.28 10.95
N PRO A 229 3.68 -46.23 10.90
CA PRO A 229 4.85 -46.12 10.04
C PRO A 229 4.55 -46.28 8.54
N SER A 230 3.37 -46.80 8.19
CA SER A 230 2.94 -46.98 6.79
C SER A 230 2.32 -45.72 6.18
N PHE A 231 2.09 -44.70 6.99
CA PHE A 231 1.39 -43.49 6.60
C PHE A 231 2.18 -42.24 7.01
N GLU A 232 2.76 -41.57 6.01
CA GLU A 232 3.38 -40.26 6.16
C GLU A 232 2.42 -39.17 5.63
N PRO A 233 1.89 -38.28 6.49
CA PRO A 233 0.99 -37.24 6.05
C PRO A 233 1.73 -36.15 5.27
N SER A 234 1.09 -35.67 4.21
CA SER A 234 1.61 -34.60 3.37
C SER A 234 1.79 -33.29 4.15
N ILE A 235 2.86 -32.56 3.80
CA ILE A 235 3.10 -31.19 4.25
C ILE A 235 2.04 -30.22 3.73
N ALA A 236 1.18 -30.60 2.78
CA ALA A 236 0.06 -29.80 2.30
C ALA A 236 -0.91 -29.39 3.43
N LEU A 237 -0.98 -30.16 4.52
CA LEU A 237 -1.74 -29.80 5.73
C LEU A 237 -1.32 -28.42 6.30
N ALA A 238 -0.08 -27.99 6.04
CA ALA A 238 0.42 -26.68 6.42
C ALA A 238 -0.37 -25.52 5.80
N SER A 239 -1.07 -25.73 4.68
CA SER A 239 -1.91 -24.68 4.08
C SER A 239 -3.13 -24.36 4.93
N LEU A 240 -3.66 -25.35 5.66
CA LEU A 240 -4.87 -25.22 6.47
C LEU A 240 -4.62 -24.38 7.72
N VAL A 241 -3.45 -24.57 8.34
CA VAL A 241 -3.16 -24.02 9.67
C VAL A 241 -2.85 -22.53 9.70
N GLN A 242 -2.62 -21.93 8.53
CA GLN A 242 -2.36 -20.49 8.37
C GLN A 242 -3.61 -19.64 8.58
N HIS A 243 -4.79 -20.26 8.47
CA HIS A 243 -6.07 -19.58 8.54
C HIS A 243 -6.74 -19.67 9.91
N ILE A 244 -6.09 -20.30 10.89
CA ILE A 244 -6.66 -20.62 12.20
C ILE A 244 -6.35 -19.49 13.21
N PRO A 245 -7.33 -19.03 14.01
CA PRO A 245 -7.09 -18.06 15.07
C PRO A 245 -6.15 -18.57 16.18
N LEU A 246 -5.27 -17.71 16.67
CA LEU A 246 -4.27 -18.01 17.71
C LEU A 246 -4.86 -18.63 19.00
N GLN A 247 -6.07 -18.22 19.37
CA GLN A 247 -6.76 -18.74 20.56
C GLN A 247 -7.04 -20.24 20.45
N MET A 248 -7.37 -20.72 19.25
CA MET A 248 -7.68 -22.12 18.99
C MET A 248 -6.41 -22.99 19.03
N ILE A 249 -5.27 -22.44 18.58
CA ILE A 249 -3.96 -23.09 18.69
C ILE A 249 -3.67 -23.46 20.15
N THR A 250 -3.87 -22.49 21.05
CA THR A 250 -3.59 -22.69 22.48
C THR A 250 -4.45 -23.80 23.08
N VAL A 251 -5.74 -23.87 22.74
CA VAL A 251 -6.66 -24.91 23.21
C VAL A 251 -6.22 -26.29 22.72
N LEU A 252 -5.88 -26.42 21.43
CA LEU A 252 -5.49 -27.69 20.83
C LEU A 252 -4.15 -28.19 21.36
N ILE A 253 -3.14 -27.32 21.46
CA ILE A 253 -1.83 -27.67 22.03
C ILE A 253 -1.95 -28.07 23.49
N LYS A 254 -2.79 -27.37 24.27
CA LYS A 254 -3.07 -27.74 25.67
C LYS A 254 -3.72 -29.12 25.74
N SER A 255 -4.70 -29.41 24.88
CA SER A 255 -5.32 -30.74 24.81
C SER A 255 -4.30 -31.83 24.52
N LEU A 256 -3.40 -31.62 23.55
CA LEU A 256 -2.39 -32.61 23.16
C LEU A 256 -1.36 -32.88 24.29
N THR A 257 -0.94 -31.83 24.99
CA THR A 257 0.15 -31.92 25.98
C THR A 257 -0.33 -32.32 27.38
N THR A 258 -1.61 -32.12 27.70
CA THR A 258 -2.15 -32.39 29.05
C THR A 258 -3.06 -33.61 29.13
N ASP A 259 -3.50 -34.17 28.01
CA ASP A 259 -4.30 -35.40 27.98
C ASP A 259 -3.44 -36.61 28.32
N GLN A 260 -3.80 -37.32 29.38
CA GLN A 260 -3.09 -38.52 29.87
C GLN A 260 -3.15 -39.70 28.90
N ASN A 261 -4.08 -39.69 27.95
CA ASN A 261 -4.23 -40.76 26.96
C ASN A 261 -3.27 -40.61 25.77
N VAL A 262 -2.63 -39.44 25.61
CA VAL A 262 -1.72 -39.17 24.50
C VAL A 262 -0.33 -39.71 24.85
N LYS A 263 0.18 -40.64 24.02
CA LYS A 263 1.50 -41.24 24.20
C LYS A 263 2.62 -40.29 23.79
N ASP A 264 3.79 -40.44 24.41
CA ASP A 264 5.00 -39.67 24.07
C ASP A 264 5.38 -39.78 22.58
N ALA A 265 5.25 -40.98 22.00
CA ALA A 265 5.47 -41.19 20.56
C ALA A 265 4.56 -40.33 19.67
N SER A 266 3.29 -40.14 20.06
CA SER A 266 2.33 -39.30 19.34
C SER A 266 2.69 -37.81 19.43
N MET A 267 3.18 -37.36 20.59
CA MET A 267 3.69 -35.99 20.77
C MET A 267 4.96 -35.74 19.94
N THR A 268 5.88 -36.72 19.89
CA THR A 268 7.08 -36.67 19.05
C THR A 268 6.71 -36.54 17.57
N GLN A 269 5.81 -37.40 17.07
CA GLN A 269 5.35 -37.35 15.67
C GLN A 269 4.66 -36.02 15.33
N ALA A 270 3.80 -35.52 16.21
CA ALA A 270 3.14 -34.23 16.02
C ALA A 270 4.16 -33.09 15.91
N LEU A 271 5.18 -33.05 16.79
CA LEU A 271 6.23 -32.04 16.73
C LEU A 271 7.06 -32.14 15.46
N CYS A 272 7.50 -33.35 15.08
CA CYS A 272 8.25 -33.59 13.85
C CYS A 272 7.49 -33.08 12.62
N ARG A 273 6.21 -33.47 12.48
CA ARG A 273 5.38 -33.09 11.32
C ARG A 273 5.03 -31.60 11.29
N MET A 274 4.85 -30.96 12.44
CA MET A 274 4.70 -29.51 12.51
C MET A 274 5.98 -28.77 12.09
N ILE A 275 7.16 -29.32 12.38
CA ILE A 275 8.43 -28.76 11.88
C ILE A 275 8.54 -28.98 10.37
N ASP A 276 8.08 -30.13 9.86
CA ASP A 276 8.06 -30.43 8.42
C ASP A 276 7.18 -29.47 7.61
N TRP A 277 6.14 -28.89 8.22
CA TRP A 277 5.34 -27.84 7.62
C TRP A 277 6.12 -26.57 7.25
N LEU A 278 7.30 -26.33 7.84
CA LEU A 278 8.20 -25.24 7.39
C LEU A 278 8.72 -25.48 5.96
N SER A 279 8.58 -26.68 5.41
CA SER A 279 8.90 -26.99 4.02
C SER A 279 7.80 -26.60 3.04
N TRP A 280 6.60 -26.23 3.52
CA TRP A 280 5.51 -25.78 2.64
C TRP A 280 5.84 -24.38 2.05
N PRO A 281 5.76 -24.17 0.72
CA PRO A 281 6.24 -22.94 0.08
C PRO A 281 5.60 -21.64 0.59
N LEU A 282 4.34 -21.73 1.02
CA LEU A 282 3.58 -20.60 1.55
C LEU A 282 3.48 -20.62 3.08
N ALA A 283 4.34 -21.34 3.81
CA ALA A 283 4.29 -21.52 5.27
C ALA A 283 4.44 -20.21 6.07
N ASN A 284 3.37 -19.43 6.13
CA ASN A 284 3.24 -18.28 7.00
C ASN A 284 2.66 -18.74 8.34
N HIS A 285 3.21 -18.23 9.45
CA HIS A 285 2.73 -18.50 10.82
C HIS A 285 2.86 -19.95 11.34
N VAL A 286 3.49 -20.86 10.59
CA VAL A 286 3.78 -22.24 11.06
C VAL A 286 4.67 -22.23 12.31
N ASP A 287 5.58 -21.27 12.41
CA ASP A 287 6.42 -21.03 13.59
C ASP A 287 5.61 -20.87 14.87
N THR A 288 4.43 -20.25 14.80
CA THR A 288 3.57 -20.07 15.97
C THR A 288 3.08 -21.40 16.53
N TRP A 289 2.75 -22.37 15.66
CA TRP A 289 2.34 -23.72 16.04
C TRP A 289 3.50 -24.50 16.66
N VAL A 290 4.65 -24.49 15.99
CA VAL A 290 5.86 -25.19 16.46
C VAL A 290 6.29 -24.66 17.82
N ILE A 291 6.39 -23.34 17.98
CA ILE A 291 6.79 -22.71 19.24
C ILE A 291 5.77 -22.97 20.35
N ALA A 292 4.47 -22.92 20.05
CA ALA A 292 3.44 -23.24 21.03
C ALA A 292 3.59 -24.68 21.55
N LEU A 293 3.85 -25.65 20.66
CA LEU A 293 4.06 -27.04 21.05
C LEU A 293 5.38 -27.23 21.82
N LEU A 294 6.48 -26.61 21.38
CA LEU A 294 7.76 -26.64 22.09
C LEU A 294 7.62 -26.12 23.53
N LYS A 295 6.94 -24.98 23.71
CA LYS A 295 6.63 -24.41 25.04
C LYS A 295 5.70 -25.30 25.85
N GLY A 296 4.69 -25.89 25.21
CA GLY A 296 3.75 -26.80 25.84
C GLY A 296 4.44 -28.05 26.41
N LEU A 297 5.29 -28.70 25.61
CA LEU A 297 6.08 -29.86 26.03
C LEU A 297 7.08 -29.52 27.14
N ALA A 298 7.70 -28.34 27.10
CA ALA A 298 8.57 -27.87 28.17
C ALA A 298 7.79 -27.66 29.49
N ALA A 299 6.57 -27.12 29.42
CA ALA A 299 5.71 -26.92 30.59
C ALA A 299 5.30 -28.24 31.27
N VAL A 300 5.12 -29.31 30.51
CA VAL A 300 4.86 -30.68 31.03
C VAL A 300 6.13 -31.50 31.24
N GLN A 301 7.30 -30.86 31.23
CA GLN A 301 8.61 -31.46 31.51
C GLN A 301 9.01 -32.62 30.58
N LYS A 302 8.52 -32.63 29.34
CA LYS A 302 8.88 -33.63 28.30
C LYS A 302 10.18 -33.26 27.58
N PHE A 303 11.26 -33.08 28.35
CA PHE A 303 12.54 -32.60 27.82
C PHE A 303 13.23 -33.57 26.87
N THR A 304 13.11 -34.89 27.09
CA THR A 304 13.71 -35.90 26.19
C THR A 304 13.17 -35.78 24.76
N ILE A 305 11.86 -35.59 24.60
CA ILE A 305 11.23 -35.37 23.28
C ILE A 305 11.81 -34.10 22.61
N LEU A 306 11.96 -33.02 23.38
CA LEU A 306 12.51 -31.76 22.86
C LEU A 306 13.96 -31.92 22.39
N ILE A 307 14.77 -32.67 23.14
CA ILE A 307 16.18 -32.93 22.82
C ILE A 307 16.28 -33.76 21.54
N ASP A 308 15.60 -34.90 21.50
CA ASP A 308 15.67 -35.84 20.39
C ASP A 308 15.16 -35.22 19.08
N VAL A 309 14.02 -34.51 19.13
CA VAL A 309 13.46 -33.85 17.95
C VAL A 309 14.32 -32.67 17.50
N THR A 310 14.94 -31.94 18.42
CA THR A 310 15.88 -30.85 18.06
C THR A 310 17.06 -31.41 17.30
N LEU A 311 17.73 -32.44 17.82
CA LEU A 311 18.86 -33.08 17.14
C LEU A 311 18.45 -33.64 15.77
N LEU A 312 17.24 -34.20 15.65
CA LEU A 312 16.73 -34.78 14.41
C LEU A 312 16.40 -33.74 13.33
N LYS A 313 15.85 -32.57 13.70
CA LYS A 313 15.22 -31.63 12.75
C LYS A 313 15.95 -30.29 12.59
N ILE A 314 16.94 -29.98 13.43
CA ILE A 314 17.59 -28.64 13.42
C ILE A 314 18.25 -28.29 12.08
N GLU A 315 18.86 -29.27 11.40
CA GLU A 315 19.46 -29.06 10.08
C GLU A 315 18.40 -28.70 9.03
N GLN A 316 17.25 -29.37 9.05
CA GLN A 316 16.13 -29.07 8.17
C GLN A 316 15.62 -27.64 8.40
N VAL A 317 15.43 -27.24 9.65
CA VAL A 317 14.99 -25.87 10.01
C VAL A 317 16.01 -24.85 9.53
N PHE A 318 17.30 -25.11 9.71
CA PHE A 318 18.37 -24.25 9.21
C PHE A 318 18.34 -24.12 7.68
N ASN A 319 18.13 -25.23 6.96
CA ASN A 319 17.98 -25.23 5.51
C ASN A 319 16.74 -24.47 5.02
N ARG A 320 15.75 -24.20 5.88
CA ARG A 320 14.61 -23.35 5.51
C ARG A 320 14.94 -21.85 5.52
N LEU A 321 16.06 -21.43 6.12
CA LEU A 321 16.51 -20.03 6.11
C LEU A 321 16.83 -19.50 4.70
N TRP A 322 17.10 -20.41 3.75
CA TRP A 322 17.38 -20.08 2.35
C TRP A 322 16.14 -19.58 1.59
N TYR A 323 14.93 -19.81 2.11
CA TYR A 323 13.67 -19.45 1.44
C TYR A 323 13.08 -18.17 2.06
N PRO A 324 13.02 -17.03 1.34
CA PRO A 324 12.66 -15.74 1.93
C PRO A 324 11.31 -15.70 2.67
N ILE A 325 10.31 -16.43 2.18
CA ILE A 325 8.95 -16.46 2.76
C ILE A 325 8.97 -17.11 4.15
N VAL A 326 9.62 -18.27 4.28
CA VAL A 326 9.62 -19.06 5.53
C VAL A 326 10.80 -18.69 6.45
N ARG A 327 11.81 -17.97 5.94
CA ARG A 327 13.03 -17.60 6.67
C ARG A 327 12.75 -17.02 8.05
N GLN A 328 11.78 -16.12 8.16
CA GLN A 328 11.46 -15.49 9.44
C GLN A 328 10.93 -16.49 10.47
N GLY A 329 9.99 -17.35 10.06
CA GLY A 329 9.45 -18.40 10.93
C GLY A 329 10.48 -19.47 11.28
N ALA A 330 11.25 -19.91 10.29
CA ALA A 330 12.35 -20.86 10.49
C ALA A 330 13.41 -20.33 11.46
N LEU A 331 13.76 -19.04 11.39
CA LEU A 331 14.69 -18.40 12.32
C LEU A 331 14.14 -18.37 13.75
N VAL A 332 12.85 -18.10 13.93
CA VAL A 332 12.21 -18.12 15.26
C VAL A 332 12.26 -19.52 15.88
N VAL A 333 11.93 -20.56 15.10
CA VAL A 333 12.01 -21.96 15.54
C VAL A 333 13.46 -22.36 15.86
N LEU A 334 14.39 -22.06 14.95
CA LEU A 334 15.83 -22.34 15.13
C LEU A 334 16.39 -21.66 16.37
N SER A 335 16.07 -20.37 16.56
CA SER A 335 16.51 -19.61 17.73
C SER A 335 15.97 -20.21 19.01
N HIS A 336 14.69 -20.62 19.05
CA HIS A 336 14.12 -21.25 20.24
C HIS A 336 14.77 -22.60 20.54
N MET A 337 15.00 -23.43 19.51
CA MET A 337 15.69 -24.73 19.65
C MET A 337 17.10 -24.55 20.22
N LEU A 338 17.93 -23.69 19.61
CA LEU A 338 19.31 -23.45 20.05
C LEU A 338 19.39 -22.81 21.44
N LEU A 339 18.54 -21.83 21.74
CA LEU A 339 18.57 -21.16 23.05
C LEU A 339 18.02 -22.03 24.18
N SER A 340 17.15 -22.99 23.88
CA SER A 340 16.63 -23.95 24.87
C SER A 340 17.56 -25.15 25.06
N PHE A 341 18.35 -25.50 24.03
CA PHE A 341 19.30 -26.61 24.05
C PHE A 341 20.66 -26.14 24.61
N GLN A 342 20.78 -26.03 25.93
CA GLN A 342 21.99 -25.50 26.59
C GLN A 342 22.89 -26.56 27.23
N HIS A 343 22.45 -27.82 27.29
CA HIS A 343 23.16 -28.88 28.02
C HIS A 343 24.29 -29.54 27.21
N SER A 344 24.34 -29.33 25.89
CA SER A 344 25.40 -29.84 24.99
C SER A 344 25.57 -28.93 23.78
N PRO A 345 26.80 -28.74 23.25
CA PRO A 345 27.04 -27.98 22.01
C PRO A 345 26.64 -28.75 20.74
N GLU A 346 26.24 -30.02 20.84
CA GLU A 346 25.95 -30.93 19.73
C GLU A 346 24.92 -30.36 18.75
N ALA A 347 23.83 -29.76 19.23
CA ALA A 347 22.82 -29.12 18.38
C ALA A 347 23.37 -27.94 17.54
N PHE A 348 24.35 -27.21 18.09
CA PHE A 348 24.98 -26.07 17.42
C PHE A 348 26.14 -26.49 16.50
N HIS A 349 26.82 -27.61 16.83
CA HIS A 349 27.98 -28.13 16.12
C HIS A 349 27.67 -29.24 15.11
N LEU A 350 26.44 -29.80 15.11
CA LEU A 350 25.90 -30.49 13.93
C LEU A 350 26.24 -29.63 12.72
N GLU A 351 26.87 -30.20 11.69
CA GLU A 351 27.47 -29.48 10.57
C GLU A 351 26.43 -28.68 9.77
N LEU A 352 25.91 -27.59 10.36
CA LEU A 352 24.98 -26.68 9.75
C LEU A 352 25.70 -26.15 8.51
N PRO A 353 25.16 -26.39 7.30
CA PRO A 353 25.88 -26.14 6.06
C PRO A 353 26.34 -24.68 6.05
N LYS A 354 27.65 -24.46 6.22
CA LYS A 354 28.22 -23.12 6.28
C LYS A 354 27.87 -22.41 4.97
N PRO A 355 27.11 -21.32 4.99
CA PRO A 355 26.76 -20.60 3.78
C PRO A 355 28.07 -20.16 3.09
N ASN A 356 28.27 -20.57 1.83
CA ASN A 356 29.50 -20.26 1.10
C ASN A 356 29.67 -18.74 1.00
N GLU A 357 30.90 -18.23 1.09
CA GLU A 357 31.17 -16.78 1.17
C GLU A 357 30.55 -16.00 -0.01
N GLU A 358 30.55 -16.59 -1.21
CA GLU A 358 29.92 -16.06 -2.42
C GLU A 358 28.38 -15.98 -2.32
N LYS A 359 27.75 -16.96 -1.66
CA LYS A 359 26.29 -16.95 -1.41
C LYS A 359 25.92 -15.92 -0.35
N ILE A 360 26.73 -15.78 0.71
CA ILE A 360 26.56 -14.72 1.71
C ILE A 360 26.65 -13.35 1.03
N LYS A 361 27.69 -13.13 0.20
CA LYS A 361 27.84 -11.90 -0.59
C LYS A 361 26.68 -11.70 -1.56
N PHE A 362 26.20 -12.75 -2.23
CA PHE A 362 25.04 -12.67 -3.12
C PHE A 362 23.75 -12.27 -2.40
N PHE A 363 23.45 -12.85 -1.22
CA PHE A 363 22.29 -12.47 -0.43
C PHE A 363 22.43 -11.09 0.22
N LEU A 364 23.63 -10.71 0.68
CA LEU A 364 23.93 -9.37 1.17
C LEU A 364 23.91 -8.31 0.05
N ASN A 365 24.23 -8.68 -1.20
CA ASN A 365 24.15 -7.80 -2.37
C ASN A 365 22.74 -7.74 -2.99
N GLN A 366 21.96 -8.84 -2.99
CA GLN A 366 20.53 -8.81 -3.36
C GLN A 366 19.70 -7.98 -2.37
N SER A 367 20.20 -7.80 -1.15
CA SER A 367 19.58 -6.97 -0.10
C SER A 367 20.11 -5.53 -0.06
N ALA A 368 20.54 -5.00 -1.20
CA ALA A 368 20.45 -3.56 -1.45
C ALA A 368 18.99 -3.18 -1.72
N TRP A 369 18.20 -3.07 -0.65
CA TRP A 369 16.91 -2.37 -0.55
C TRP A 369 15.78 -2.83 -1.51
N THR A 370 15.17 -3.98 -1.22
CA THR A 370 13.77 -4.22 -1.59
C THR A 370 12.97 -4.65 -0.36
N SER A 371 11.91 -3.90 -0.07
CA SER A 371 10.74 -4.19 0.77
C SER A 371 10.92 -5.27 1.85
N GLN A 372 11.50 -4.91 3.01
CA GLN A 372 11.27 -5.65 4.24
C GLN A 372 10.23 -4.94 5.10
N SER A 373 9.06 -5.58 5.14
CA SER A 373 8.14 -5.65 6.27
C SER A 373 8.84 -5.42 7.62
N ASN A 374 8.70 -4.22 8.15
CA ASN A 374 8.96 -3.94 9.56
C ASN A 374 7.81 -4.55 10.38
N SER A 375 7.96 -5.81 10.78
CA SER A 375 7.24 -6.34 11.95
C SER A 375 8.01 -7.35 12.80
N PHE A 376 9.31 -7.59 12.56
CA PHE A 376 10.11 -8.49 13.42
C PHE A 376 11.52 -8.00 13.81
N ALA A 377 11.74 -6.69 13.85
CA ALA A 377 12.86 -6.11 14.59
C ALA A 377 12.46 -5.80 16.05
N SER A 378 12.14 -6.82 16.84
CA SER A 378 12.12 -6.71 18.31
C SER A 378 12.86 -7.83 19.03
N GLY A 379 13.60 -8.69 18.32
CA GLY A 379 14.39 -9.77 18.93
C GLY A 379 15.90 -9.57 19.01
N LEU A 380 16.46 -8.61 18.26
CA LEU A 380 17.91 -8.37 18.25
C LEU A 380 18.20 -6.90 17.91
N LEU A 381 17.80 -6.00 18.81
CA LEU A 381 18.30 -4.64 18.74
C LEU A 381 19.74 -4.63 19.25
N LYS A 382 20.69 -4.54 18.31
CA LYS A 382 21.57 -3.37 18.38
C LYS A 382 20.61 -2.19 18.49
N ILE A 383 20.44 -1.65 19.70
CA ILE A 383 19.76 -0.37 19.90
C ILE A 383 20.65 0.63 19.18
N THR A 384 20.38 0.86 17.90
CA THR A 384 20.94 2.01 17.20
C THR A 384 20.39 3.22 17.94
N GLY A 385 21.26 4.12 18.37
CA GLY A 385 20.84 5.43 18.84
C GLY A 385 20.04 6.17 17.77
N LYS A 386 19.79 7.48 17.97
CA LYS A 386 19.31 8.32 16.86
C LYS A 386 20.12 8.04 15.60
N SER A 387 19.45 8.09 14.44
CA SER A 387 20.15 8.07 13.15
C SER A 387 21.33 9.06 13.20
N GLU A 388 22.43 8.74 12.53
CA GLU A 388 23.58 9.64 12.38
C GLU A 388 23.16 11.01 11.80
N THR A 389 22.00 11.06 11.13
CA THR A 389 21.36 12.30 10.65
C THR A 389 20.82 13.22 11.75
N GLY A 390 20.68 12.73 12.98
CA GLY A 390 20.01 13.43 14.08
C GLY A 390 18.48 13.52 13.94
N LYS A 391 17.89 12.97 12.88
CA LYS A 391 16.44 12.96 12.63
C LYS A 391 15.79 11.68 13.14
N THR A 392 14.50 11.79 13.50
CA THR A 392 13.70 10.68 14.03
C THR A 392 12.75 10.13 12.96
N GLY A 393 12.73 8.81 12.80
CA GLY A 393 11.78 8.11 11.92
C GLY A 393 10.38 7.96 12.54
N LEU A 394 9.43 7.45 11.75
CA LEU A 394 8.09 7.10 12.22
C LEU A 394 7.86 5.60 12.10
N VAL A 395 7.37 4.97 13.17
CA VAL A 395 7.05 3.54 13.16
C VAL A 395 5.84 3.30 12.24
N ASN A 396 5.97 2.36 11.32
CA ASN A 396 4.85 1.91 10.50
C ASN A 396 3.91 1.03 11.34
N LEU A 397 2.66 1.44 11.48
CA LEU A 397 1.63 0.78 12.29
C LEU A 397 0.79 -0.23 11.48
N GLY A 398 1.28 -0.64 10.30
CA GLY A 398 0.58 -1.52 9.37
C GLY A 398 -0.05 -0.74 8.22
N ASN A 399 0.58 -0.77 7.03
CA ASN A 399 0.16 -0.02 5.84
C ASN A 399 -0.04 1.49 6.07
N THR A 400 0.76 2.11 6.96
CA THR A 400 0.66 3.54 7.31
C THR A 400 1.73 4.44 6.69
N CYS A 401 2.51 3.92 5.73
CA CYS A 401 3.59 4.66 5.09
C CYS A 401 3.11 5.92 4.33
N TYR A 402 1.87 5.92 3.84
CA TYR A 402 1.22 7.10 3.25
C TYR A 402 1.16 8.26 4.25
N MET A 403 0.75 8.00 5.50
CA MET A 403 0.68 8.99 6.57
C MET A 403 2.08 9.40 7.02
N ASN A 404 2.98 8.43 7.24
CA ASN A 404 4.34 8.71 7.71
C ASN A 404 5.08 9.66 6.76
N SER A 405 4.97 9.43 5.45
CA SER A 405 5.60 10.28 4.44
C SER A 405 5.05 11.70 4.46
N ILE A 406 3.73 11.87 4.59
CA ILE A 406 3.08 13.19 4.69
C ILE A 406 3.49 13.94 5.96
N ILE A 407 3.56 13.27 7.10
CA ILE A 407 3.96 13.90 8.36
C ILE A 407 5.42 14.37 8.29
N GLN A 408 6.31 13.57 7.70
CA GLN A 408 7.72 13.95 7.56
C GLN A 408 7.91 15.16 6.64
N ILE A 409 7.21 15.25 5.51
CA ILE A 409 7.32 16.44 4.63
C ILE A 409 6.74 17.69 5.29
N LEU A 410 5.63 17.59 6.03
CA LEU A 410 5.05 18.71 6.77
C LEU A 410 5.96 19.15 7.93
N PHE A 411 6.64 18.21 8.59
CA PHE A 411 7.65 18.51 9.60
C PHE A 411 8.89 19.19 9.01
N MET A 412 9.28 18.83 7.79
CA MET A 412 10.40 19.46 7.07
C MET A 412 10.04 20.84 6.50
N ALA A 413 8.76 21.18 6.35
CA ALA A 413 8.29 22.54 6.10
C ALA A 413 8.53 23.43 7.34
N THR A 414 9.72 24.03 7.41
CA THR A 414 10.23 24.65 8.65
C THR A 414 9.36 25.79 9.18
N ASP A 415 8.74 26.61 8.32
CA ASP A 415 7.85 27.69 8.78
C ASP A 415 6.56 27.11 9.37
N PHE A 416 5.96 26.11 8.72
CA PHE A 416 4.78 25.41 9.23
C PHE A 416 5.09 24.73 10.58
N ARG A 417 6.20 23.98 10.67
CA ARG A 417 6.67 23.36 11.92
C ARG A 417 6.80 24.39 13.05
N ARG A 418 7.50 25.51 12.80
CA ARG A 418 7.72 26.56 13.81
C ARG A 418 6.41 27.17 14.31
N HIS A 419 5.46 27.43 13.40
CA HIS A 419 4.15 27.93 13.79
C HIS A 419 3.39 26.91 14.65
N VAL A 420 3.33 25.64 14.23
CA VAL A 420 2.68 24.56 15.01
C VAL A 420 3.31 24.41 16.41
N MET A 421 4.64 24.50 16.53
CA MET A 421 5.35 24.48 17.82
C MET A 421 5.01 25.67 18.72
N SER A 422 4.68 26.83 18.14
CA SER A 422 4.37 28.06 18.88
C SER A 422 2.91 28.19 19.35
N LEU A 423 2.01 27.31 18.91
CA LEU A 423 0.57 27.38 19.23
C LEU A 423 0.30 27.11 20.72
N HIS A 424 -0.55 27.92 21.35
CA HIS A 424 -0.95 27.76 22.75
C HIS A 424 -2.25 26.95 22.84
N LEU A 425 -2.09 25.63 22.94
CA LEU A 425 -3.18 24.64 22.89
C LEU A 425 -3.25 23.83 24.20
N ASN A 426 -3.13 24.48 25.36
CA ASN A 426 -3.11 23.79 26.64
C ASN A 426 -4.49 23.22 26.97
N GLY A 427 -4.54 21.94 27.37
CA GLY A 427 -5.79 21.25 27.72
C GLY A 427 -6.75 20.94 26.57
N SER A 428 -6.43 21.27 25.31
CA SER A 428 -7.28 20.94 24.16
C SER A 428 -7.00 19.54 23.62
N ASN A 429 -8.06 18.77 23.31
CA ASN A 429 -7.94 17.46 22.63
C ASN A 429 -8.16 17.62 21.10
N THR A 430 -7.61 18.68 20.53
CA THR A 430 -7.72 19.04 19.11
C THR A 430 -6.74 18.24 18.25
N LEU A 431 -7.03 18.07 16.97
CA LEU A 431 -6.11 17.44 16.02
C LEU A 431 -4.80 18.23 15.91
N MET A 432 -4.87 19.57 15.92
CA MET A 432 -3.68 20.44 15.92
C MET A 432 -2.77 20.19 17.14
N LYS A 433 -3.33 19.94 18.33
CA LYS A 433 -2.54 19.60 19.54
C LYS A 433 -1.84 18.25 19.40
N LYS A 434 -2.51 17.26 18.80
CA LYS A 434 -1.89 15.95 18.51
C LYS A 434 -0.76 16.07 17.50
N LEU A 435 -0.91 16.92 16.48
CA LEU A 435 0.14 17.24 15.52
C LEU A 435 1.32 17.95 16.20
N GLN A 436 1.04 18.94 17.05
CA GLN A 436 2.05 19.63 17.86
C GLN A 436 2.84 18.65 18.74
N LEU A 437 2.16 17.74 19.43
CA LEU A 437 2.82 16.73 20.25
C LEU A 437 3.74 15.84 19.39
N LEU A 438 3.26 15.41 18.23
CA LEU A 438 4.02 14.56 17.31
C LEU A 438 5.28 15.27 16.79
N PHE A 439 5.16 16.51 16.34
CA PHE A 439 6.30 17.31 15.88
C PHE A 439 7.31 17.58 17.00
N ALA A 440 6.84 17.81 18.24
CA ALA A 440 7.72 17.99 19.39
C ALA A 440 8.52 16.69 19.69
N PHE A 441 7.88 15.52 19.58
CA PHE A 441 8.59 14.24 19.67
C PHE A 441 9.58 14.04 18.53
N LEU A 442 9.22 14.35 17.28
CA LEU A 442 10.14 14.24 16.13
C LEU A 442 11.37 15.15 16.27
N ALA A 443 11.23 16.31 16.92
CA ALA A 443 12.34 17.23 17.16
C ALA A 443 13.25 16.77 18.33
N HIS A 444 12.67 16.25 19.43
CA HIS A 444 13.39 16.13 20.70
C HIS A 444 13.43 14.74 21.36
N THR A 445 12.69 13.74 20.88
CA THR A 445 12.80 12.37 21.42
C THR A 445 14.21 11.83 21.20
N GLN A 446 14.74 11.03 22.11
CA GLN A 446 16.03 10.33 21.96
C GLN A 446 15.90 8.99 21.21
N ARG A 447 14.67 8.56 20.92
CA ARG A 447 14.42 7.33 20.15
C ARG A 447 14.79 7.51 18.68
N ALA A 448 15.20 6.41 18.05
CA ALA A 448 15.45 6.37 16.61
C ALA A 448 14.16 6.57 15.79
N ALA A 449 13.03 6.07 16.29
CA ALA A 449 11.72 6.25 15.67
C ALA A 449 10.61 6.46 16.72
N TYR A 450 9.61 7.27 16.36
CA TYR A 450 8.44 7.55 17.18
C TYR A 450 7.17 6.88 16.62
N SER A 451 6.25 6.48 17.49
CA SER A 451 5.02 5.77 17.12
C SER A 451 3.81 6.72 17.09
N PRO A 452 3.28 7.09 15.91
CA PRO A 452 2.24 8.11 15.77
C PRO A 452 0.80 7.59 16.01
N ARG A 453 0.59 6.66 16.96
CA ARG A 453 -0.73 6.01 17.18
C ARG A 453 -1.85 7.00 17.51
N SER A 454 -1.60 7.89 18.48
CA SER A 454 -2.59 8.87 18.93
C SER A 454 -2.99 9.86 17.83
N PHE A 455 -2.06 10.19 16.94
CA PHE A 455 -2.28 11.06 15.79
C PHE A 455 -3.02 10.32 14.67
N LEU A 456 -2.67 9.06 14.37
CA LEU A 456 -3.36 8.23 13.39
C LEU A 456 -4.85 8.08 13.73
N GLU A 457 -5.17 7.81 15.00
CA GLU A 457 -6.55 7.66 15.47
C GLU A 457 -7.38 8.95 15.28
N GLY A 458 -6.74 10.13 15.41
CA GLY A 458 -7.41 11.42 15.25
C GLY A 458 -7.45 11.97 13.83
N SER A 459 -6.49 11.59 12.97
CA SER A 459 -6.31 12.16 11.62
C SER A 459 -6.81 11.28 10.49
N ARG A 460 -7.22 10.03 10.75
CA ARG A 460 -7.66 9.09 9.71
C ARG A 460 -8.98 9.55 9.06
N PRO A 461 -9.05 9.64 7.72
CA PRO A 461 -10.31 9.87 7.01
C PRO A 461 -11.37 8.82 7.37
N PRO A 462 -12.65 9.18 7.57
CA PRO A 462 -13.69 8.24 7.97
C PRO A 462 -13.89 7.06 7.00
N TRP A 463 -13.64 7.27 5.71
CA TRP A 463 -13.78 6.26 4.65
C TRP A 463 -12.51 5.40 4.46
N PHE A 464 -11.42 5.68 5.16
CA PHE A 464 -10.21 4.85 5.10
C PHE A 464 -10.33 3.64 6.01
N THR A 465 -10.22 2.43 5.45
CA THR A 465 -10.17 1.19 6.24
C THR A 465 -8.86 1.09 7.01
N ALA A 466 -8.93 0.76 8.30
CA ALA A 466 -7.73 0.59 9.12
C ALA A 466 -6.92 -0.63 8.63
N GLY A 467 -5.61 -0.45 8.46
CA GLY A 467 -4.70 -1.49 7.99
C GLY A 467 -4.68 -1.73 6.48
N SER A 468 -5.46 -1.00 5.67
CA SER A 468 -5.34 -1.03 4.20
C SER A 468 -4.36 0.04 3.70
N GLN A 469 -3.83 -0.17 2.49
CA GLN A 469 -3.06 0.86 1.78
C GLN A 469 -3.98 1.98 1.29
N GLN A 470 -3.48 3.20 1.23
CA GLN A 470 -4.25 4.41 0.94
C GLN A 470 -3.44 5.41 0.11
N ASP A 471 -4.12 6.37 -0.51
CA ASP A 471 -3.50 7.46 -1.26
C ASP A 471 -2.96 8.56 -0.32
N CYS A 472 -1.67 8.87 -0.42
CA CYS A 472 -1.05 9.87 0.46
C CYS A 472 -1.50 11.32 0.16
N SER A 473 -1.87 11.64 -1.09
CA SER A 473 -2.38 12.96 -1.47
C SER A 473 -3.79 13.18 -0.93
N GLU A 474 -4.63 12.14 -0.93
CA GLU A 474 -5.97 12.18 -0.35
C GLU A 474 -5.90 12.38 1.17
N TYR A 475 -5.00 11.66 1.84
CA TYR A 475 -4.72 11.88 3.26
C TYR A 475 -4.24 13.30 3.55
N LEU A 476 -3.33 13.85 2.72
CA LEU A 476 -2.82 15.21 2.88
C LEU A 476 -3.93 16.26 2.78
N ARG A 477 -4.77 16.20 1.73
CA ARG A 477 -5.90 17.13 1.57
C ARG A 477 -6.85 17.07 2.76
N PHE A 478 -7.26 15.86 3.14
CA PHE A 478 -8.13 15.67 4.30
C PHE A 478 -7.51 16.22 5.59
N LEU A 479 -6.20 16.00 5.80
CA LEU A 479 -5.51 16.50 6.98
C LEU A 479 -5.48 18.03 7.01
N LEU A 480 -5.11 18.68 5.89
CA LEU A 480 -5.07 20.14 5.81
C LEU A 480 -6.46 20.76 5.98
N ASP A 481 -7.48 20.20 5.34
CA ASP A 481 -8.87 20.66 5.47
C ASP A 481 -9.36 20.52 6.92
N ARG A 482 -9.08 19.39 7.58
CA ARG A 482 -9.45 19.18 8.98
C ARG A 482 -8.77 20.18 9.91
N LEU A 483 -7.49 20.47 9.70
CA LEU A 483 -6.76 21.46 10.48
C LEU A 483 -7.30 22.88 10.23
N HIS A 484 -7.62 23.22 8.98
CA HIS A 484 -8.21 24.50 8.60
C HIS A 484 -9.58 24.70 9.26
N GLU A 485 -10.49 23.74 9.12
CA GLU A 485 -11.86 23.83 9.65
C GLU A 485 -11.88 23.84 11.19
N GLU A 486 -10.98 23.08 11.85
CA GLU A 486 -10.85 23.10 13.31
C GLU A 486 -10.40 24.50 13.81
N GLU A 487 -9.40 25.12 13.19
CA GLU A 487 -8.91 26.46 13.54
C GLU A 487 -9.95 27.55 13.26
N LYS A 488 -10.64 27.46 12.12
CA LYS A 488 -11.72 28.39 11.73
C LYS A 488 -12.89 28.34 12.69
N THR A 489 -13.31 27.14 13.08
CA THR A 489 -14.38 26.91 14.03
C THR A 489 -14.04 27.51 15.40
N LEU A 490 -12.82 27.27 15.90
CA LEU A 490 -12.34 27.84 17.17
C LEU A 490 -12.30 29.37 17.13
N SER A 491 -11.89 29.95 16.00
CA SER A 491 -11.84 31.41 15.81
C SER A 491 -13.24 32.03 15.80
N ALA A 492 -14.23 31.37 15.18
CA ALA A 492 -15.62 31.84 15.15
C ALA A 492 -16.29 31.84 16.54
N PHE A 493 -15.99 30.85 17.39
CA PHE A 493 -16.50 30.79 18.76
C PHE A 493 -15.92 31.85 19.70
N GLN A 494 -14.70 32.34 19.45
CA GLN A 494 -14.11 33.42 20.24
C GLN A 494 -14.74 34.79 19.92
N VAL A 495 -15.17 35.01 18.69
CA VAL A 495 -15.80 36.27 18.24
C VAL A 495 -17.25 36.42 18.73
N THR A 496 -17.93 35.34 19.11
CA THR A 496 -19.36 35.32 19.45
C THR A 496 -19.69 35.41 20.95
N SER A 497 -18.70 35.60 21.82
CA SER A 497 -18.95 35.84 23.26
C SER A 497 -19.33 37.32 23.52
N PRO A 498 -20.53 37.62 24.08
CA PRO A 498 -20.95 38.99 24.31
C PRO A 498 -20.18 39.63 25.47
N LYS A 499 -19.68 40.83 25.21
CA LYS A 499 -19.04 41.75 26.16
C LYS A 499 -20.02 42.06 27.32
N PRO A 500 -19.63 41.92 28.61
CA PRO A 500 -20.51 42.28 29.71
C PRO A 500 -20.65 43.81 29.83
N GLU A 501 -21.87 44.32 29.79
CA GLU A 501 -22.23 45.71 30.09
C GLU A 501 -22.23 45.99 31.61
N PRO A 502 -22.07 47.27 32.02
CA PRO A 502 -21.73 47.64 33.40
C PRO A 502 -22.93 47.58 34.34
N ALA A 503 -22.63 47.26 35.60
CA ALA A 503 -23.58 47.02 36.68
C ALA A 503 -24.47 48.22 37.03
N THR A 504 -25.75 47.94 37.31
CA THR A 504 -26.62 48.76 38.16
C THR A 504 -27.10 47.94 39.36
N THR A 505 -26.57 48.31 40.53
CA THR A 505 -27.16 48.34 41.88
C THR A 505 -28.47 47.59 42.16
N SER A 506 -28.43 46.67 43.14
CA SER A 506 -29.13 46.82 44.43
C SER A 506 -28.72 45.73 45.43
N ALA A 507 -28.64 46.14 46.69
CA ALA A 507 -28.06 45.45 47.83
C ALA A 507 -28.88 44.25 48.36
N GLU A 508 -28.21 43.33 49.08
CA GLU A 508 -28.56 42.91 50.45
C GLU A 508 -27.47 42.01 51.08
N THR A 509 -26.75 42.59 52.05
CA THR A 509 -26.34 42.10 53.40
C THR A 509 -26.30 40.57 53.66
N LEU A 510 -25.21 39.93 54.14
CA LEU A 510 -24.63 40.00 55.49
C LEU A 510 -23.26 39.28 55.62
N ASN A 511 -22.28 40.01 56.17
CA ASN A 511 -21.24 39.66 57.17
C ASN A 511 -20.56 38.27 57.23
N ASN A 512 -19.22 38.26 57.10
CA ASN A 512 -18.31 38.17 58.27
C ASN A 512 -16.83 38.45 57.94
N ALA A 513 -16.20 39.27 58.79
CA ALA A 513 -14.76 39.55 58.90
C ALA A 513 -14.00 38.33 59.50
N ALA A 514 -12.68 38.14 59.40
CA ALA A 514 -11.59 39.10 59.58
C ALA A 514 -10.20 38.59 59.11
N SER A 515 -9.31 39.56 58.89
CA SER A 515 -7.85 39.56 59.13
C SER A 515 -6.85 39.10 58.03
N GLN A 516 -6.18 40.13 57.47
CA GLN A 516 -4.92 40.21 56.69
C GLN A 516 -3.66 39.77 57.50
N PRO A 517 -2.40 39.65 56.95
CA PRO A 517 -1.82 40.46 55.85
C PRO A 517 -0.83 39.83 54.82
N VAL A 518 -0.81 40.54 53.68
CA VAL A 518 0.23 40.87 52.68
C VAL A 518 1.67 40.34 52.85
N ALA A 519 2.21 39.73 51.78
CA ALA A 519 3.61 39.85 51.35
C ALA A 519 3.75 39.59 49.83
N ASP A 520 4.22 40.62 49.12
CA ASP A 520 4.96 40.72 47.84
C ASP A 520 4.87 39.63 46.75
N MET A 521 4.38 40.03 45.57
CA MET A 521 4.68 39.39 44.27
C MET A 521 4.98 40.45 43.20
N PRO A 522 6.08 40.33 42.42
CA PRO A 522 6.43 41.27 41.38
C PRO A 522 5.75 40.99 40.02
N LEU A 523 5.40 42.11 39.37
CA LEU A 523 5.08 42.36 37.96
C LEU A 523 5.42 41.25 36.95
N HIS A 524 4.40 40.72 36.27
CA HIS A 524 4.52 40.09 34.95
C HIS A 524 3.89 40.99 33.88
N PRO A 525 4.52 41.15 32.70
CA PRO A 525 4.02 42.00 31.62
C PRO A 525 2.89 41.31 30.85
N GLU A 526 1.85 42.07 30.52
CA GLU A 526 0.73 41.62 29.68
C GLU A 526 1.20 41.22 28.27
N PRO A 527 0.66 40.14 27.67
CA PRO A 527 0.92 39.82 26.28
C PRO A 527 0.09 40.72 25.36
N VAL A 528 0.80 41.54 24.59
CA VAL A 528 0.26 42.36 23.50
C VAL A 528 -0.35 41.44 22.43
N ALA A 529 -1.69 41.44 22.32
CA ALA A 529 -2.41 40.73 21.27
C ALA A 529 -2.15 41.38 19.90
N ALA A 530 -1.37 40.72 19.04
CA ALA A 530 -1.22 41.09 17.65
C ALA A 530 -2.52 40.79 16.88
N LYS A 531 -3.13 41.82 16.29
CA LYS A 531 -4.28 41.69 15.37
C LYS A 531 -3.89 40.82 14.17
N GLY A 532 -4.37 39.57 14.12
CA GLY A 532 -4.15 38.64 13.02
C GLY A 532 -5.12 38.86 11.86
N ASP A 533 -4.64 38.59 10.63
CA ASP A 533 -5.29 38.73 9.31
C ASP A 533 -6.50 37.79 9.07
N GLY A 534 -7.17 37.29 10.11
CA GLY A 534 -8.33 36.39 10.01
C GLY A 534 -8.10 35.00 9.36
N ARG A 535 -6.99 34.81 8.64
CA ARG A 535 -6.62 33.58 7.93
C ARG A 535 -6.06 32.51 8.86
N THR A 536 -6.46 31.26 8.63
CA THR A 536 -5.94 30.11 9.39
C THR A 536 -4.47 29.85 9.07
N LEU A 537 -3.78 29.06 9.89
CA LEU A 537 -2.40 28.66 9.62
C LEU A 537 -2.26 27.93 8.28
N VAL A 538 -3.24 27.07 7.94
CA VAL A 538 -3.25 26.33 6.67
C VAL A 538 -3.37 27.29 5.48
N GLU A 539 -4.26 28.29 5.55
CA GLU A 539 -4.40 29.29 4.48
C GLU A 539 -3.15 30.16 4.35
N ARG A 540 -2.51 30.54 5.46
CA ARG A 540 -1.28 31.34 5.42
C ARG A 540 -0.11 30.59 4.82
N MET A 541 0.00 29.28 5.07
CA MET A 541 1.17 28.49 4.65
C MET A 541 0.96 27.82 3.29
N PHE A 542 -0.21 27.24 3.03
CA PHE A 542 -0.49 26.42 1.83
C PHE A 542 -1.58 27.01 0.93
N GLY A 543 -2.29 28.04 1.37
CA GLY A 543 -3.41 28.62 0.63
C GLY A 543 -2.98 29.54 -0.53
N GLY A 544 -3.39 29.18 -1.74
CA GLY A 544 -3.33 30.03 -2.93
C GLY A 544 -4.73 30.36 -3.47
N ARG A 545 -4.79 31.21 -4.51
CA ARG A 545 -6.03 31.51 -5.24
C ARG A 545 -5.81 31.39 -6.75
N LEU A 546 -6.81 30.80 -7.41
CA LEU A 546 -6.89 30.61 -8.85
C LEU A 546 -8.08 31.40 -9.38
N SER A 547 -7.90 32.17 -10.45
CA SER A 547 -9.00 32.77 -11.22
C SER A 547 -9.27 31.92 -12.45
N THR A 548 -10.54 31.52 -12.63
CA THR A 548 -11.04 30.89 -13.85
C THR A 548 -11.89 31.91 -14.61
N ALA A 549 -11.46 32.25 -15.81
CA ALA A 549 -12.13 33.18 -16.70
C ALA A 549 -12.69 32.41 -17.91
N ILE A 550 -14.01 32.50 -18.13
CA ILE A 550 -14.70 31.90 -19.27
C ILE A 550 -15.21 33.02 -20.19
N ARG A 551 -14.68 33.11 -21.40
CA ARG A 551 -15.08 34.07 -22.43
C ARG A 551 -15.95 33.38 -23.48
N CYS A 552 -17.22 33.78 -23.57
CA CYS A 552 -18.09 33.30 -24.65
C CYS A 552 -17.57 33.79 -26.01
N LEU A 553 -17.37 32.89 -26.97
CA LEU A 553 -16.86 33.27 -28.30
C LEU A 553 -17.92 33.88 -29.22
N GLN A 554 -19.20 33.82 -28.84
CA GLN A 554 -20.31 34.38 -29.61
C GLN A 554 -20.63 35.83 -29.22
N CYS A 555 -20.70 36.14 -27.92
CA CYS A 555 -21.07 37.47 -27.43
C CYS A 555 -19.95 38.18 -26.66
N HIS A 556 -18.78 37.54 -26.52
CA HIS A 556 -17.61 38.05 -25.80
C HIS A 556 -17.85 38.39 -24.33
N SER A 557 -18.94 37.89 -23.73
CA SER A 557 -19.17 38.03 -22.29
C SER A 557 -18.12 37.24 -21.51
N LEU A 558 -17.50 37.89 -20.53
CA LEU A 558 -16.55 37.29 -19.61
C LEU A 558 -17.25 36.94 -18.29
N SER A 559 -17.12 35.68 -17.87
CA SER A 559 -17.46 35.22 -16.52
C SER A 559 -16.18 34.87 -15.80
N GLU A 560 -15.93 35.47 -14.64
CA GLU A 560 -14.71 35.25 -13.85
C GLU A 560 -15.09 34.75 -12.46
N LYS A 561 -14.38 33.71 -11.99
CA LYS A 561 -14.57 33.13 -10.66
C LYS A 561 -13.22 32.86 -10.01
N GLU A 562 -13.01 33.40 -8.82
CA GLU A 562 -11.85 33.07 -7.99
C GLU A 562 -12.17 31.92 -7.03
N GLU A 563 -11.25 30.95 -6.93
CA GLU A 563 -11.35 29.79 -6.04
C GLU A 563 -10.03 29.60 -5.26
N PRO A 564 -10.10 29.31 -3.95
CA PRO A 564 -8.91 28.97 -3.17
C PRO A 564 -8.41 27.56 -3.48
N PHE A 565 -7.11 27.32 -3.32
CA PHE A 565 -6.50 25.99 -3.45
C PHE A 565 -5.42 25.75 -2.39
N THR A 566 -5.17 24.48 -2.05
CA THR A 566 -4.06 24.04 -1.19
C THR A 566 -3.04 23.17 -1.94
N ASP A 567 -3.48 22.44 -2.97
CA ASP A 567 -2.63 21.74 -3.93
C ASP A 567 -3.04 22.01 -5.38
N LEU A 568 -2.09 21.86 -6.32
CA LEU A 568 -2.38 21.80 -7.75
C LEU A 568 -2.25 20.36 -8.23
N SER A 569 -3.33 19.81 -8.77
CA SER A 569 -3.39 18.45 -9.31
C SER A 569 -3.01 18.45 -10.79
N LEU A 570 -1.77 18.06 -11.08
CA LEU A 570 -1.16 18.16 -12.40
C LEU A 570 -1.44 16.90 -13.23
N ALA A 571 -2.25 17.04 -14.28
CA ALA A 571 -2.57 15.97 -15.23
C ALA A 571 -1.48 15.79 -16.29
N PHE A 572 -1.32 14.56 -16.78
CA PHE A 572 -0.43 14.25 -17.90
C PHE A 572 -1.12 14.56 -19.23
N CYS A 573 -0.40 15.19 -20.16
CA CYS A 573 -0.94 15.55 -21.48
C CYS A 573 -1.20 14.29 -22.35
N PRO A 574 -2.37 14.16 -23.01
CA PRO A 574 -2.70 13.00 -23.85
C PRO A 574 -1.78 12.74 -25.05
N SER A 575 -1.03 13.74 -25.53
CA SER A 575 -0.35 13.71 -26.84
C SER A 575 1.09 13.21 -26.86
N MET A 576 1.65 12.75 -25.74
CA MET A 576 3.07 12.35 -25.69
C MET A 576 3.30 10.83 -25.72
N SER A 577 2.25 10.02 -25.92
CA SER A 577 2.35 8.55 -25.94
C SER A 577 2.34 7.91 -27.34
N LYS A 578 2.52 8.66 -28.45
CA LYS A 578 2.85 8.16 -29.81
C LYS A 578 2.91 9.32 -30.83
N CYS A 579 4.10 9.62 -31.36
CA CYS A 579 4.29 10.37 -32.62
C CYS A 579 5.67 10.03 -33.22
N HIS A 580 5.73 9.03 -34.11
CA HIS A 580 6.69 9.03 -35.21
C HIS A 580 5.92 9.36 -36.50
N GLY A 581 6.54 10.22 -37.31
CA GLY A 581 5.89 11.21 -38.16
C GLY A 581 5.29 10.74 -39.49
N PRO A 582 4.92 11.73 -40.33
CA PRO A 582 4.06 11.57 -41.50
C PRO A 582 4.86 11.19 -42.75
N ASN A 583 4.23 10.47 -43.66
CA ASN A 583 4.47 10.65 -45.09
C ASN A 583 3.13 10.69 -45.82
N ASP A 584 2.99 11.73 -46.62
CA ASP A 584 1.89 12.05 -47.50
C ASP A 584 1.45 10.88 -48.38
N GLU A 585 0.13 10.73 -48.57
CA GLU A 585 -0.43 10.77 -49.93
C GLU A 585 -1.92 11.15 -49.91
N HIS A 586 -2.22 12.22 -50.63
CA HIS A 586 -3.55 12.73 -50.95
C HIS A 586 -4.48 11.66 -51.56
N LYS A 587 -5.76 11.63 -51.13
CA LYS A 587 -6.93 11.80 -52.02
C LYS A 587 -8.25 11.99 -51.26
N SER A 588 -9.00 12.97 -51.76
CA SER A 588 -10.29 13.53 -51.37
C SER A 588 -11.51 12.65 -51.69
N SER A 589 -12.57 12.68 -50.85
CA SER A 589 -13.90 13.30 -51.16
C SER A 589 -15.08 12.74 -50.32
N SER A 590 -15.86 13.65 -49.69
CA SER A 590 -17.34 13.67 -49.42
C SER A 590 -18.04 12.43 -48.79
N SER A 591 -19.06 12.48 -47.90
CA SER A 591 -20.00 13.50 -47.41
C SER A 591 -20.93 12.90 -46.31
N VAL A 592 -21.29 13.71 -45.29
CA VAL A 592 -22.55 13.83 -44.49
C VAL A 592 -23.15 12.61 -43.71
N GLY A 593 -23.45 12.86 -42.41
CA GLY A 593 -23.93 12.01 -41.27
C GLY A 593 -25.23 11.18 -41.40
N PRO A 594 -25.93 10.76 -40.30
CA PRO A 594 -25.80 11.15 -38.87
C PRO A 594 -25.91 10.00 -37.80
N CYS A 595 -25.62 10.35 -36.53
CA CYS A 595 -26.14 9.83 -35.23
C CYS A 595 -26.05 8.34 -34.78
N GLN A 596 -25.66 8.20 -33.50
CA GLN A 596 -26.07 7.21 -32.48
C GLN A 596 -25.50 5.77 -32.49
N GLY A 597 -24.95 5.39 -31.34
CA GLY A 597 -25.34 4.18 -30.61
C GLY A 597 -24.70 2.83 -30.99
N ALA A 598 -23.91 2.33 -30.05
CA ALA A 598 -23.84 0.92 -29.65
C ALA A 598 -22.97 -0.09 -30.45
N VAL A 599 -22.25 -0.91 -29.66
CA VAL A 599 -21.78 -2.30 -29.83
C VAL A 599 -21.03 -2.79 -31.08
N ASN A 600 -19.91 -3.47 -30.76
CA ASN A 600 -19.40 -4.75 -31.30
C ASN A 600 -18.56 -4.82 -32.59
N GLY A 601 -17.49 -5.64 -32.46
CA GLY A 601 -16.79 -6.37 -33.52
C GLY A 601 -15.57 -5.63 -34.08
N GLY A 602 -14.32 -6.06 -33.93
CA GLY A 602 -13.77 -7.41 -33.89
C GLY A 602 -13.05 -7.68 -35.21
N SER A 603 -11.72 -7.79 -35.19
CA SER A 603 -10.89 -8.53 -36.16
C SER A 603 -9.45 -8.68 -35.66
N GLU A 604 -9.10 -9.93 -35.38
CA GLU A 604 -7.75 -10.51 -35.26
C GLU A 604 -7.04 -10.40 -36.64
N SER A 605 -5.74 -10.48 -36.87
CA SER A 605 -4.64 -11.26 -36.30
C SER A 605 -3.35 -10.87 -37.04
N SER A 606 -2.17 -11.04 -36.42
CA SER A 606 -1.07 -11.87 -36.95
C SER A 606 0.24 -11.62 -36.20
N GLU A 607 0.61 -12.61 -35.39
CA GLU A 607 1.98 -12.89 -35.00
C GLU A 607 2.82 -13.35 -36.21
N GLY A 608 4.13 -13.09 -36.20
CA GLY A 608 5.03 -13.78 -37.11
C GLY A 608 6.44 -13.21 -37.25
N SER A 609 7.35 -13.73 -36.41
CA SER A 609 8.71 -14.14 -36.75
C SER A 609 9.91 -13.22 -36.53
N VAL A 610 10.84 -13.78 -35.74
CA VAL A 610 12.21 -13.40 -35.45
C VAL A 610 13.11 -13.62 -36.68
N LYS A 611 13.97 -12.66 -37.00
CA LYS A 611 15.24 -12.90 -37.71
C LYS A 611 16.34 -11.98 -37.19
N GLU A 612 17.45 -12.60 -36.79
CA GLU A 612 18.74 -11.98 -36.50
C GLU A 612 19.40 -11.44 -37.78
N GLY A 613 20.20 -10.38 -37.62
CA GLY A 613 21.10 -9.85 -38.65
C GLY A 613 21.87 -8.64 -38.15
N ALA A 614 23.16 -8.84 -37.85
CA ALA A 614 24.09 -7.84 -37.34
C ALA A 614 24.47 -6.77 -38.38
N GLY A 615 24.74 -5.54 -37.91
CA GLY A 615 25.31 -4.45 -38.71
C GLY A 615 25.45 -3.15 -37.94
N THR A 616 26.61 -2.92 -37.34
CA THR A 616 26.98 -1.76 -36.54
C THR A 616 27.03 -0.46 -37.37
N ARG A 617 26.25 0.57 -37.00
CA ARG A 617 26.56 1.97 -37.32
C ARG A 617 26.19 2.86 -36.15
N MET A 618 27.21 3.54 -35.64
CA MET A 618 27.19 4.41 -34.46
C MET A 618 26.56 5.75 -34.84
N GLU A 619 25.30 5.97 -34.45
CA GLU A 619 24.67 7.30 -34.46
C GLU A 619 24.45 7.74 -33.00
N ARG A 620 24.84 8.98 -32.71
CA ARG A 620 24.72 9.62 -31.39
C ARG A 620 23.23 9.77 -31.04
N PRO A 621 22.77 9.48 -29.81
CA PRO A 621 21.38 9.68 -29.46
C PRO A 621 21.06 11.17 -29.41
N VAL A 622 20.09 11.59 -30.22
CA VAL A 622 19.39 12.87 -30.04
C VAL A 622 18.55 12.71 -28.77
N VAL A 623 18.85 13.49 -27.73
CA VAL A 623 18.11 13.49 -26.47
C VAL A 623 16.76 14.16 -26.72
N GLU A 624 15.67 13.38 -26.74
CA GLU A 624 14.31 13.93 -26.66
C GLU A 624 14.14 14.70 -25.34
N PRO A 625 13.46 15.85 -25.34
CA PRO A 625 13.23 16.61 -24.11
C PRO A 625 12.35 15.79 -23.15
N THR A 626 12.89 15.48 -21.98
CA THR A 626 12.14 14.80 -20.91
C THR A 626 11.08 15.73 -20.33
N LEU A 627 9.82 15.28 -20.31
CA LEU A 627 8.70 15.97 -19.63
C LEU A 627 9.10 16.42 -18.22
N SER A 628 8.80 17.66 -17.84
CA SER A 628 9.19 18.26 -16.57
C SER A 628 8.00 18.79 -15.76
N VAL A 629 8.21 19.05 -14.46
CA VAL A 629 7.17 19.64 -13.60
C VAL A 629 6.68 21.00 -14.11
N PRO A 630 7.54 21.93 -14.57
CA PRO A 630 7.09 23.16 -15.23
C PRO A 630 6.16 22.90 -16.43
N ASP A 631 6.48 21.95 -17.29
CA ASP A 631 5.62 21.63 -18.46
C ASP A 631 4.20 21.18 -18.03
N LEU A 632 4.11 20.44 -16.92
CA LEU A 632 2.82 20.01 -16.36
C LEU A 632 2.04 21.17 -15.73
N VAL A 633 2.73 22.16 -15.16
CA VAL A 633 2.11 23.40 -14.64
C VAL A 633 1.61 24.28 -15.78
N ASP A 634 2.42 24.44 -16.83
CA ASP A 634 2.05 25.19 -18.02
C ASP A 634 0.84 24.54 -18.72
N TYR A 635 0.82 23.20 -18.81
CA TYR A 635 -0.33 22.46 -19.30
C TYR A 635 -1.58 22.68 -18.43
N PHE A 636 -1.44 22.70 -17.10
CA PHE A 636 -2.55 22.97 -16.19
C PHE A 636 -3.14 24.38 -16.34
N LEU A 637 -2.30 25.37 -16.67
CA LEU A 637 -2.71 26.78 -16.85
C LEU A 637 -3.04 27.14 -18.31
N ALA A 638 -2.89 26.19 -19.24
CA ALA A 638 -3.14 26.43 -20.66
C ALA A 638 -4.62 26.77 -20.92
N PRO A 639 -4.91 27.69 -21.87
CA PRO A 639 -6.27 27.99 -22.26
C PRO A 639 -6.93 26.77 -22.93
N GLU A 640 -8.19 26.53 -22.60
CA GLU A 640 -9.00 25.43 -23.09
C GLU A 640 -10.21 25.96 -23.87
N ILE A 641 -10.48 25.41 -25.06
CA ILE A 641 -11.69 25.74 -25.82
C ILE A 641 -12.81 24.76 -25.43
N LEU A 642 -13.86 25.30 -24.82
CA LEU A 642 -15.08 24.60 -24.47
C LEU A 642 -15.98 24.49 -25.70
N GLU A 643 -16.01 23.30 -26.32
CA GLU A 643 -16.79 23.02 -27.52
C GLU A 643 -17.42 21.62 -27.51
N ASN A 644 -18.24 21.32 -28.53
CA ASN A 644 -18.98 20.06 -28.67
C ASN A 644 -19.85 19.77 -27.44
N GLU A 645 -19.67 18.61 -26.80
CA GLU A 645 -20.43 18.18 -25.61
C GLU A 645 -20.10 19.02 -24.36
N ASN A 646 -18.99 19.78 -24.37
CA ASN A 646 -18.53 20.61 -23.27
C ASN A 646 -18.82 22.12 -23.46
N CYS A 647 -19.75 22.50 -24.36
CA CYS A 647 -20.10 23.90 -24.59
C CYS A 647 -20.55 24.61 -23.30
N TYR A 648 -20.16 25.88 -23.13
CA TYR A 648 -20.54 26.72 -22.00
C TYR A 648 -21.95 27.27 -22.16
N PHE A 649 -22.80 27.13 -21.14
CA PHE A 649 -24.10 27.82 -21.12
C PHE A 649 -23.91 29.30 -20.81
N CYS A 650 -24.01 30.15 -21.84
CA CYS A 650 -23.87 31.59 -21.69
C CYS A 650 -25.22 32.23 -21.34
N GLU A 651 -25.32 32.83 -20.16
CA GLU A 651 -26.57 33.49 -19.70
C GLU A 651 -26.98 34.65 -20.60
N ARG A 652 -26.02 35.39 -21.20
CA ARG A 652 -26.33 36.47 -22.15
C ARG A 652 -26.89 35.96 -23.47
N CYS A 653 -26.43 34.80 -23.93
CA CYS A 653 -26.94 34.15 -25.14
C CYS A 653 -28.14 33.23 -24.87
N ALA A 654 -28.45 32.96 -23.60
CA ALA A 654 -29.44 32.00 -23.14
C ALA A 654 -29.37 30.63 -23.85
N SER A 655 -28.16 30.17 -24.17
CA SER A 655 -27.90 28.96 -24.96
C SER A 655 -26.48 28.42 -24.75
N LEU A 656 -26.25 27.17 -25.14
CA LEU A 656 -24.91 26.56 -25.16
C LEU A 656 -24.07 27.20 -26.27
N GLN A 657 -22.89 27.69 -25.91
CA GLN A 657 -21.98 28.42 -26.77
C GLN A 657 -20.57 27.88 -26.64
N ARG A 658 -19.80 27.99 -27.72
CA ARG A 658 -18.35 27.81 -27.66
C ARG A 658 -17.76 28.91 -26.77
N ALA A 659 -16.83 28.55 -25.90
CA ALA A 659 -16.18 29.49 -25.00
C ALA A 659 -14.70 29.15 -24.82
N GLU A 660 -13.89 30.15 -24.49
CA GLU A 660 -12.51 29.96 -24.08
C GLU A 660 -12.44 30.04 -22.55
N LYS A 661 -11.86 29.02 -21.92
CA LYS A 661 -11.63 28.95 -20.48
C LYS A 661 -10.14 29.12 -20.21
N VAL A 662 -9.80 30.08 -19.36
CA VAL A 662 -8.42 30.39 -18.97
C VAL A 662 -8.31 30.30 -17.45
N MET A 663 -7.26 29.63 -16.96
CA MET A 663 -6.97 29.49 -15.53
C MET A 663 -5.66 30.20 -15.20
N GLN A 664 -5.65 31.01 -14.15
CA GLN A 664 -4.48 31.79 -13.76
C GLN A 664 -4.31 31.81 -12.25
N VAL A 665 -3.07 31.73 -11.77
CA VAL A 665 -2.77 31.92 -10.36
C VAL A 665 -2.79 33.43 -10.08
N VAL A 666 -3.60 33.83 -9.10
CA VAL A 666 -3.74 35.24 -8.65
C VAL A 666 -3.17 35.48 -7.26
N ALA A 667 -3.03 34.42 -6.46
CA ALA A 667 -2.27 34.46 -5.21
C ALA A 667 -1.46 33.16 -5.03
N ALA A 668 -0.14 33.30 -4.88
CA ALA A 668 0.78 32.18 -4.73
C ALA A 668 1.00 31.84 -3.24
N PRO A 669 0.91 30.55 -2.82
CA PRO A 669 1.06 30.12 -1.43
C PRO A 669 2.52 30.18 -0.94
N GLU A 670 2.76 30.20 0.37
CA GLU A 670 4.13 30.13 0.90
C GLU A 670 4.79 28.78 0.60
N TYR A 671 4.02 27.70 0.71
CA TYR A 671 4.38 26.36 0.25
C TYR A 671 3.43 25.91 -0.85
N LEU A 672 3.97 25.71 -2.05
CA LEU A 672 3.25 25.17 -3.20
C LEU A 672 3.29 23.64 -3.17
N ILE A 673 2.12 23.02 -3.03
CA ILE A 673 1.95 21.57 -3.10
C ILE A 673 1.53 21.20 -4.53
N LEU A 674 2.28 20.31 -5.18
CA LEU A 674 1.97 19.78 -6.50
C LEU A 674 1.73 18.27 -6.39
N THR A 675 0.58 17.80 -6.87
CA THR A 675 0.22 16.38 -6.94
C THR A 675 0.27 15.93 -8.39
N LEU A 676 1.17 15.01 -8.74
CA LEU A 676 1.26 14.46 -10.10
C LEU A 676 0.21 13.35 -10.27
N LEU A 677 -0.79 13.53 -11.14
CA LEU A 677 -1.87 12.57 -11.36
C LEU A 677 -1.38 11.37 -12.20
N ARG A 678 -0.58 10.51 -11.58
CA ARG A 678 0.09 9.35 -12.21
C ARG A 678 -0.83 8.16 -12.42
N PHE A 679 -2.02 8.39 -12.92
CA PHE A 679 -2.97 7.33 -13.22
C PHE A 679 -3.75 7.63 -14.48
N SER A 680 -3.95 6.59 -15.27
CA SER A 680 -4.77 6.60 -16.49
C SER A 680 -5.82 5.50 -16.38
N TYR A 681 -6.99 5.72 -16.96
CA TYR A 681 -7.98 4.66 -17.10
C TYR A 681 -7.78 3.93 -18.42
N ASP A 682 -7.55 2.61 -18.35
CA ASP A 682 -7.52 1.77 -19.54
C ASP A 682 -8.94 1.35 -19.90
N ALA A 683 -9.50 2.02 -20.91
CA ALA A 683 -10.86 1.73 -21.40
C ALA A 683 -11.00 0.30 -21.96
N THR A 684 -9.91 -0.33 -22.43
CA THR A 684 -9.93 -1.68 -22.99
C THR A 684 -10.01 -2.74 -21.89
N CYS A 685 -9.22 -2.57 -20.83
CA CYS A 685 -9.17 -3.54 -19.73
C CYS A 685 -10.12 -3.20 -18.57
N HIS A 686 -10.78 -2.04 -18.60
CA HIS A 686 -11.58 -1.49 -17.50
C HIS A 686 -10.82 -1.39 -16.17
N VAL A 687 -9.53 -1.07 -16.24
CA VAL A 687 -8.63 -1.04 -15.08
C VAL A 687 -7.86 0.29 -15.03
N ARG A 688 -7.68 0.83 -13.81
CA ARG A 688 -6.81 1.97 -13.57
C ARG A 688 -5.34 1.51 -13.68
N ARG A 689 -4.53 2.23 -14.45
CA ARG A 689 -3.10 1.97 -14.60
C ARG A 689 -2.29 3.13 -14.02
N LYS A 690 -1.14 2.81 -13.41
CA LYS A 690 -0.17 3.82 -12.96
C LYS A 690 0.65 4.32 -14.15
N ILE A 691 0.84 5.64 -14.25
CA ILE A 691 1.72 6.28 -15.24
C ILE A 691 3.14 6.29 -14.68
N LEU A 692 4.03 5.54 -15.33
CA LEU A 692 5.43 5.34 -14.91
C LEU A 692 6.40 6.30 -15.61
N ASP A 693 5.89 7.20 -16.45
CA ASP A 693 6.69 8.14 -17.24
C ASP A 693 7.60 9.00 -16.34
N ASN A 694 8.86 9.12 -16.74
CA ASN A 694 9.82 9.95 -15.99
C ASN A 694 9.44 11.43 -16.13
N VAL A 695 9.43 12.15 -15.00
CA VAL A 695 9.15 13.59 -14.96
C VAL A 695 10.33 14.29 -14.30
N GLY A 696 10.96 15.24 -15.00
CA GLY A 696 12.04 16.05 -14.47
C GLY A 696 11.58 16.98 -13.36
N ILE A 697 12.18 16.85 -12.17
CA ILE A 697 11.83 17.64 -10.97
C ILE A 697 12.95 18.66 -10.73
N PRO A 698 12.77 19.93 -11.11
CA PRO A 698 13.81 20.94 -10.94
C PRO A 698 13.95 21.35 -9.47
N LEU A 699 15.17 21.73 -9.06
CA LEU A 699 15.41 22.23 -7.70
C LEU A 699 14.79 23.63 -7.48
N HIS A 700 14.70 24.41 -8.55
CA HIS A 700 14.11 25.74 -8.58
C HIS A 700 13.13 25.81 -9.75
N MET A 701 11.98 26.43 -9.54
CA MET A 701 10.99 26.68 -10.58
C MET A 701 10.35 28.05 -10.36
N SER A 702 9.73 28.60 -11.40
CA SER A 702 8.97 29.84 -11.30
C SER A 702 7.49 29.56 -11.57
N LEU A 703 6.62 30.05 -10.70
CA LEU A 703 5.17 29.95 -10.87
C LEU A 703 4.64 31.22 -11.55
N PRO A 704 3.94 31.13 -12.69
CA PRO A 704 3.27 32.28 -13.32
C PRO A 704 2.22 32.91 -12.41
N LEU A 705 2.21 34.24 -12.28
CA LEU A 705 1.26 35.01 -11.46
C LEU A 705 0.73 36.23 -12.24
N ARG A 706 -0.59 36.46 -12.18
CA ARG A 706 -1.21 37.68 -12.71
C ARG A 706 -1.56 38.66 -11.59
N GLN A 707 -1.21 39.94 -11.76
CA GLN A 707 -1.69 41.02 -10.87
C GLN A 707 -3.03 41.58 -11.36
N HIS A 708 -3.96 41.80 -10.44
CA HIS A 708 -5.09 42.70 -10.66
C HIS A 708 -4.59 44.15 -10.65
N GLY A 709 -4.85 44.88 -11.74
CA GLY A 709 -4.70 46.34 -11.75
C GLY A 709 -5.68 46.94 -10.75
N ILE A 710 -5.17 47.53 -9.68
CA ILE A 710 -5.98 48.27 -8.70
C ILE A 710 -6.51 49.54 -9.40
N SER A 711 -7.77 49.54 -9.80
CA SER A 711 -8.53 50.78 -9.97
C SER A 711 -9.34 51.01 -8.69
N VAL A 712 -8.93 52.02 -7.93
CA VAL A 712 -9.65 52.46 -6.74
C VAL A 712 -10.95 53.13 -7.18
N THR A 713 -12.07 52.46 -6.98
CA THR A 713 -13.35 53.15 -6.74
C THR A 713 -14.03 52.51 -5.55
N SER A 714 -13.92 53.20 -4.42
CA SER A 714 -14.70 52.99 -3.22
C SER A 714 -16.18 53.30 -3.49
N SER A 715 -17.05 52.31 -3.38
CA SER A 715 -18.41 52.52 -2.90
C SER A 715 -18.95 51.23 -2.29
N SER A 716 -19.00 51.25 -0.97
CA SER A 716 -19.69 50.35 -0.06
C SER A 716 -21.20 50.24 -0.35
N SER A 717 -21.73 49.03 -0.32
CA SER A 717 -23.00 48.74 0.37
C SER A 717 -23.25 47.23 0.46
N ASP A 718 -23.48 46.81 1.71
CA ASP A 718 -23.79 45.48 2.22
C ASP A 718 -25.16 44.91 1.76
N SER A 719 -25.16 43.58 1.52
CA SER A 719 -26.16 42.55 1.96
C SER A 719 -27.63 42.58 1.47
N PRO A 720 -28.46 41.54 1.72
CA PRO A 720 -28.36 40.12 1.34
C PRO A 720 -29.69 39.51 0.74
N GLU A 721 -29.66 38.22 0.37
CA GLU A 721 -30.77 37.22 0.32
C GLU A 721 -32.00 37.30 -0.63
N SER A 722 -32.24 36.14 -1.26
CA SER A 722 -33.54 35.44 -1.45
C SER A 722 -34.51 35.82 -2.60
N GLY A 723 -35.08 34.76 -3.20
CA GLY A 723 -36.52 34.65 -3.40
C GLY A 723 -37.16 35.20 -4.68
N GLU A 724 -37.48 34.28 -5.59
CA GLU A 724 -38.78 34.15 -6.26
C GLU A 724 -39.40 35.27 -7.15
N ASN A 725 -39.91 34.78 -8.29
CA ASN A 725 -41.11 35.20 -9.02
C ASN A 725 -41.09 36.40 -10.00
N LEU A 726 -41.14 35.99 -11.29
CA LEU A 726 -42.22 36.25 -12.25
C LEU A 726 -42.59 37.72 -12.64
N ALA A 727 -42.41 37.93 -13.95
CA ALA A 727 -43.44 38.39 -14.90
C ALA A 727 -43.43 39.85 -15.41
N LYS A 728 -43.63 39.89 -16.73
CA LYS A 728 -44.22 40.93 -17.59
C LYS A 728 -43.26 42.01 -18.11
N LYS A 729 -42.87 41.94 -19.39
CA LYS A 729 -43.63 42.35 -20.60
C LYS A 729 -43.47 43.85 -20.85
N LEU A 730 -42.78 44.18 -21.94
CA LEU A 730 -43.14 45.14 -23.00
C LEU A 730 -41.90 45.89 -23.55
N LYS A 731 -41.48 45.42 -24.74
CA LYS A 731 -40.99 46.19 -25.91
C LYS A 731 -41.83 47.48 -26.17
N PRO A 732 -41.56 48.26 -27.23
CA PRO A 732 -40.30 48.69 -27.89
C PRO A 732 -40.37 50.18 -28.35
N SER A 733 -39.27 50.78 -28.80
CA SER A 733 -39.28 51.85 -29.83
C SER A 733 -37.84 52.25 -30.15
N GLN A 734 -37.34 52.01 -31.38
CA GLN A 734 -37.43 52.91 -32.55
C GLN A 734 -36.59 54.18 -32.34
N LYS A 735 -35.75 54.66 -33.26
CA LYS A 735 -35.59 54.44 -34.72
C LYS A 735 -34.37 55.26 -35.17
N GLU A 736 -33.77 54.83 -36.29
CA GLU A 736 -33.26 55.65 -37.41
C GLU A 736 -32.09 56.62 -37.13
N ASP A 737 -31.09 56.84 -37.97
CA ASP A 737 -30.75 56.43 -39.34
C ASP A 737 -29.30 56.92 -39.59
N GLY A 738 -28.59 56.39 -40.60
CA GLY A 738 -27.49 57.15 -41.22
C GLY A 738 -26.24 56.38 -41.68
N MET A 739 -26.42 55.64 -42.76
CA MET A 739 -25.43 55.12 -43.73
C MET A 739 -24.16 55.98 -43.98
N THR A 740 -22.97 55.37 -44.06
CA THR A 740 -22.13 55.22 -45.28
C THR A 740 -20.68 54.76 -44.99
N GLU A 741 -20.14 54.02 -45.96
CA GLU A 741 -18.98 53.13 -45.95
C GLU A 741 -17.60 53.83 -46.04
N ASN A 742 -16.57 53.30 -45.38
CA ASN A 742 -15.48 52.52 -46.01
C ASN A 742 -14.19 52.48 -45.16
N ARG A 743 -13.69 51.24 -44.97
CA ARG A 743 -12.28 50.79 -44.95
C ARG A 743 -11.22 51.68 -44.27
N THR A 744 -10.57 51.14 -43.24
CA THR A 744 -9.20 50.57 -43.30
C THR A 744 -8.72 50.13 -41.92
N ASN A 745 -7.94 49.05 -41.89
CA ASN A 745 -7.20 48.50 -40.75
C ASN A 745 -6.39 49.55 -39.99
N SER A 746 -6.46 49.52 -38.65
CA SER A 746 -5.36 49.90 -37.76
C SER A 746 -5.59 49.34 -36.36
N GLU A 747 -4.86 48.26 -36.06
CA GLU A 747 -4.19 47.95 -34.80
C GLU A 747 -4.72 48.67 -33.53
N SER A 748 -5.46 47.95 -32.71
CA SER A 748 -5.69 48.31 -31.31
C SER A 748 -4.65 47.63 -30.44
N ASN A 749 -3.71 48.43 -29.92
CA ASN A 749 -2.77 48.11 -28.86
C ASN A 749 -3.45 47.34 -27.72
N ASP A 750 -3.10 46.06 -27.57
CA ASP A 750 -3.39 45.30 -26.36
C ASP A 750 -2.29 45.63 -25.35
N SER A 751 -2.68 46.23 -24.23
CA SER A 751 -1.77 46.59 -23.15
C SER A 751 -1.28 45.31 -22.47
N ASP A 752 -0.04 44.91 -22.78
CA ASP A 752 0.69 43.82 -22.10
C ASP A 752 0.61 44.00 -20.57
N SER A 753 -0.23 43.19 -19.93
CA SER A 753 -0.15 42.99 -18.47
C SER A 753 1.12 42.20 -18.19
N GLU A 754 2.14 42.84 -17.61
CA GLU A 754 3.38 42.17 -17.20
C GLU A 754 3.07 40.93 -16.33
N MET A 755 3.35 39.74 -16.87
CA MET A 755 3.21 38.48 -16.15
C MET A 755 4.38 38.33 -15.17
N LEU A 756 4.11 38.45 -13.88
CA LEU A 756 5.11 38.24 -12.84
C LEU A 756 5.33 36.74 -12.64
N SER A 757 6.55 36.35 -12.31
CA SER A 757 6.86 34.96 -11.98
C SER A 757 7.39 34.89 -10.54
N VAL A 758 6.86 33.95 -9.76
CA VAL A 758 7.23 33.77 -8.35
C VAL A 758 8.26 32.65 -8.26
N PRO A 759 9.48 32.91 -7.79
CA PRO A 759 10.50 31.87 -7.65
C PRO A 759 10.18 30.94 -6.47
N TYR A 760 10.35 29.65 -6.71
CA TYR A 760 10.14 28.56 -5.76
C TYR A 760 11.36 27.66 -5.69
N VAL A 761 11.58 27.04 -4.53
CA VAL A 761 12.69 26.13 -4.27
C VAL A 761 12.16 24.83 -3.67
N LEU A 762 12.60 23.69 -4.20
CA LEU A 762 12.08 22.38 -3.83
C LEU A 762 12.43 22.06 -2.37
N SER A 763 11.43 21.75 -1.56
CA SER A 763 11.58 21.45 -0.13
C SER A 763 11.56 19.95 0.13
N SER A 764 10.61 19.24 -0.48
CA SER A 764 10.41 17.80 -0.24
C SER A 764 9.65 17.11 -1.37
N VAL A 765 9.85 15.80 -1.48
CA VAL A 765 9.22 14.93 -2.48
C VAL A 765 8.77 13.62 -1.84
N VAL A 766 7.52 13.24 -2.05
CA VAL A 766 6.99 11.91 -1.72
C VAL A 766 7.05 11.04 -2.97
N VAL A 767 7.60 9.84 -2.82
CA VAL A 767 7.72 8.86 -3.88
C VAL A 767 6.80 7.68 -3.59
N HIS A 768 6.09 7.22 -4.62
CA HIS A 768 5.33 5.99 -4.59
C HIS A 768 6.09 4.89 -5.35
N SER A 769 6.50 3.85 -4.63
CA SER A 769 7.12 2.63 -5.16
C SER A 769 6.04 1.56 -5.39
N GLY A 770 5.77 1.23 -6.64
CA GLY A 770 4.77 0.21 -7.02
C GLY A 770 4.52 0.17 -8.52
N MET A 771 4.14 -0.98 -9.07
CA MET A 771 3.79 -1.11 -10.50
C MET A 771 2.33 -0.77 -10.79
N SER A 772 1.45 -0.82 -9.78
CA SER A 772 0.03 -0.52 -9.91
C SER A 772 -0.35 0.69 -9.06
N SER A 773 -1.52 1.25 -9.30
CA SER A 773 -2.10 2.37 -8.52
C SER A 773 -2.78 1.90 -7.23
N GLU A 774 -3.02 0.59 -7.09
CA GLU A 774 -3.78 -0.02 -6.00
C GLU A 774 -2.88 -0.52 -4.86
N SER A 775 -1.58 -0.69 -5.12
CA SER A 775 -0.63 -1.13 -4.10
C SER A 775 0.78 -0.59 -4.26
N GLY A 776 1.46 -0.39 -3.13
CA GLY A 776 2.85 0.06 -3.09
C GLY A 776 3.31 0.52 -1.72
N HIS A 777 4.44 1.23 -1.72
CA HIS A 777 5.07 1.79 -0.52
C HIS A 777 5.43 3.27 -0.75
N TYR A 778 5.18 4.10 0.26
CA TYR A 778 5.53 5.52 0.24
C TYR A 778 6.77 5.77 1.07
N TYR A 779 7.67 6.60 0.55
CA TYR A 779 8.78 7.18 1.28
C TYR A 779 8.98 8.63 0.82
N SER A 780 9.74 9.41 1.59
CA SER A 780 9.90 10.84 1.30
C SER A 780 11.33 11.33 1.39
N TYR A 781 11.64 12.30 0.54
CA TYR A 781 12.85 13.11 0.58
C TYR A 781 12.50 14.48 1.14
N GLY A 782 13.36 15.03 2.00
CA GLY A 782 13.18 16.40 2.50
C GLY A 782 14.49 17.06 2.85
N ARG A 783 14.52 18.39 2.78
CA ARG A 783 15.61 19.24 3.27
C ARG A 783 15.05 20.41 4.07
N ASN A 784 15.84 20.97 4.98
CA ASN A 784 15.47 22.22 5.63
C ASN A 784 15.88 23.35 4.70
N VAL A 785 14.91 23.98 4.04
CA VAL A 785 15.16 25.18 3.24
C VAL A 785 15.31 26.36 4.19
N SER A 786 16.47 27.02 4.18
CA SER A 786 16.77 28.21 4.99
C SER A 786 16.70 29.47 4.12
N ASN A 787 16.43 30.64 4.70
CA ASN A 787 16.36 31.91 3.93
C ASN A 787 17.70 32.29 3.27
N THR A 788 18.81 31.63 3.63
CA THR A 788 20.15 31.86 3.05
C THR A 788 20.40 31.09 1.75
N ASP A 789 19.55 30.12 1.37
CA ASP A 789 19.72 29.33 0.14
C ASP A 789 19.35 30.12 -1.15
N GLY A 790 19.04 31.43 -1.02
CA GLY A 790 18.65 32.34 -2.10
C GLY A 790 19.79 33.12 -2.79
N TYR A 791 21.06 32.92 -2.42
CA TYR A 791 22.17 33.56 -3.12
C TYR A 791 22.52 32.77 -4.39
N VAL A 792 21.89 33.13 -5.50
CA VAL A 792 22.30 32.69 -6.84
C VAL A 792 23.65 33.34 -7.17
N ALA A 793 24.73 32.59 -7.03
CA ALA A 793 26.03 32.98 -7.59
C ALA A 793 25.96 32.89 -9.12
N HIS A 794 26.02 34.05 -9.80
CA HIS A 794 26.24 34.11 -11.24
C HIS A 794 27.62 33.52 -11.59
N PRO A 795 27.73 32.59 -12.56
CA PRO A 795 29.02 32.14 -13.02
C PRO A 795 29.59 33.19 -13.98
N SER A 796 30.52 34.02 -13.50
CA SER A 796 31.36 34.84 -14.37
C SER A 796 32.55 34.04 -14.88
N SER A 797 32.55 33.81 -16.18
CA SER A 797 33.64 33.35 -17.04
C SER A 797 35.02 33.97 -16.75
N LYS A 798 36.04 33.10 -16.67
CA LYS A 798 37.49 33.25 -16.98
C LYS A 798 38.19 32.08 -16.27
N SER A 799 39.20 31.38 -16.76
CA SER A 799 39.92 31.23 -18.03
C SER A 799 40.89 30.07 -17.77
N LEU A 800 41.27 29.32 -18.81
CA LEU A 800 42.27 28.27 -18.76
C LEU A 800 43.55 28.70 -18.05
N GLU A 801 44.10 27.83 -17.19
CA GLU A 801 45.51 27.43 -17.28
C GLU A 801 45.78 26.14 -16.51
N SER A 802 46.72 25.38 -17.07
CA SER A 802 47.11 24.01 -16.78
C SER A 802 48.28 23.94 -15.80
N SER A 803 48.27 23.00 -14.85
CA SER A 803 49.50 22.34 -14.40
C SER A 803 49.22 21.07 -13.56
N SER A 804 49.70 19.98 -14.15
CA SER A 804 50.00 18.61 -13.74
C SER A 804 50.68 18.32 -12.37
N LEU A 805 50.47 17.07 -11.90
CA LEU A 805 51.27 16.21 -10.97
C LEU A 805 51.16 16.53 -9.46
N SER A 806 51.13 15.61 -8.48
CA SER A 806 51.51 14.19 -8.35
C SER A 806 50.95 13.59 -7.04
N GLU A 807 50.87 12.25 -6.96
CA GLU A 807 50.62 11.45 -5.75
C GLU A 807 51.73 11.59 -4.69
N SER A 808 51.39 11.56 -3.38
CA SER A 808 51.91 10.59 -2.38
C SER A 808 51.62 10.96 -0.91
N SER A 809 51.15 9.95 -0.16
CA SER A 809 51.51 9.56 1.24
C SER A 809 51.24 10.46 2.46
N THR A 810 50.36 9.94 3.34
CA THR A 810 50.46 9.77 4.82
C THR A 810 51.19 10.81 5.68
N ALA A 811 50.46 11.43 6.63
CA ALA A 811 50.61 11.24 8.08
C ALA A 811 49.80 12.29 8.88
N SER A 812 49.34 11.84 10.04
CA SER A 812 48.59 12.49 11.11
C SER A 812 49.11 13.86 11.58
N GLN A 813 48.20 14.79 11.84
CA GLN A 813 48.29 15.73 12.96
C GLN A 813 46.91 16.25 13.36
N GLU A 814 46.64 16.14 14.66
CA GLU A 814 45.50 16.72 15.36
C GLU A 814 45.58 18.25 15.30
N GLU A 815 44.48 18.93 15.00
CA GLU A 815 44.21 20.25 15.57
C GLU A 815 42.73 20.63 15.52
N MET A 816 42.35 21.36 16.56
CA MET A 816 41.03 21.75 17.01
C MET A 816 40.59 23.02 16.28
N GLY A 817 39.38 23.06 15.69
CA GLY A 817 38.89 24.33 15.13
C GLY A 817 37.61 24.29 14.30
N CYS A 818 36.57 24.92 14.86
CA CYS A 818 35.43 25.56 14.20
C CYS A 818 34.38 24.71 13.48
N ALA A 819 33.24 24.55 14.17
CA ALA A 819 31.93 24.35 13.55
C ALA A 819 31.57 25.56 12.69
N ASP A 820 31.28 25.36 11.40
CA ASP A 820 30.11 25.93 10.68
C ASP A 820 30.03 25.43 9.22
N HIS A 821 29.31 24.32 8.99
CA HIS A 821 28.89 23.89 7.65
C HIS A 821 27.56 23.15 7.80
N LYS A 822 26.43 23.87 7.85
CA LYS A 822 25.09 23.25 7.90
C LYS A 822 24.05 24.05 7.11
N SER A 823 23.85 23.75 5.81
CA SER A 823 22.54 24.02 5.15
C SER A 823 22.25 23.32 3.81
N THR A 824 22.80 22.13 3.50
CA THR A 824 22.49 21.47 2.20
C THR A 824 22.21 19.98 2.24
N ASP A 825 21.98 19.41 3.42
CA ASP A 825 21.78 17.97 3.53
C ASP A 825 20.33 17.58 3.19
N TRP A 826 20.19 16.67 2.24
CA TRP A 826 18.93 15.98 1.98
C TRP A 826 18.81 14.76 2.87
N PHE A 827 17.59 14.49 3.32
CA PHE A 827 17.25 13.33 4.14
C PHE A 827 16.26 12.45 3.39
N LEU A 828 16.47 11.14 3.44
CA LEU A 828 15.54 10.11 3.02
C LEU A 828 14.83 9.56 4.26
N PHE A 829 13.52 9.73 4.32
CA PHE A 829 12.65 9.22 5.35
C PHE A 829 11.90 8.00 4.83
N ASN A 830 12.21 6.83 5.37
CA ASN A 830 11.55 5.57 5.07
C ASN A 830 11.11 4.90 6.38
N ASP A 831 9.91 5.27 6.84
CA ASP A 831 9.35 4.88 8.13
C ASP A 831 10.34 5.11 9.28
N SER A 832 10.78 4.05 9.95
CA SER A 832 11.65 4.11 11.13
C SER A 832 13.09 4.49 10.78
N ARG A 833 13.48 4.45 9.50
CA ARG A 833 14.84 4.71 9.04
C ARG A 833 14.92 6.10 8.42
N VAL A 834 15.93 6.86 8.85
CA VAL A 834 16.30 8.14 8.25
C VAL A 834 17.76 8.11 7.87
N THR A 835 18.09 8.44 6.63
CA THR A 835 19.46 8.42 6.09
C THR A 835 19.76 9.71 5.33
N PHE A 836 21.04 10.08 5.28
CA PHE A 836 21.49 11.14 4.39
C PHE A 836 21.33 10.73 2.92
N THR A 837 21.06 11.71 2.07
CA THR A 837 21.01 11.55 0.62
C THR A 837 21.41 12.86 -0.06
N ASN A 838 21.42 12.89 -1.39
CA ASN A 838 21.83 14.06 -2.18
C ASN A 838 20.75 14.44 -3.20
N SER A 839 20.81 15.68 -3.69
CA SER A 839 19.85 16.19 -4.67
C SER A 839 19.88 15.44 -6.01
N GLU A 840 21.01 14.80 -6.35
CA GLU A 840 21.16 14.03 -7.60
C GLU A 840 20.31 12.76 -7.58
N SER A 841 20.23 12.10 -6.43
CA SER A 841 19.39 10.90 -6.26
C SER A 841 17.91 11.18 -6.49
N LEU A 842 17.47 12.43 -6.25
CA LEU A 842 16.10 12.86 -6.46
C LEU A 842 15.77 13.18 -7.93
N ARG A 843 16.72 13.78 -8.67
CA ARG A 843 16.51 14.23 -10.06
C ARG A 843 16.23 13.09 -11.03
N ASN A 844 16.60 11.86 -10.69
CA ASN A 844 16.42 10.70 -11.56
C ASN A 844 15.95 9.45 -10.80
N VAL A 845 15.03 9.59 -9.83
CA VAL A 845 14.48 8.44 -9.09
C VAL A 845 13.85 7.43 -10.05
N THR A 846 12.99 7.90 -10.96
CA THR A 846 12.27 7.03 -11.90
C THR A 846 13.19 6.44 -12.98
N GLY A 847 14.26 7.14 -13.38
CA GLY A 847 15.26 6.56 -14.29
C GLY A 847 16.19 5.54 -13.62
N ARG A 848 16.44 5.64 -12.31
CA ARG A 848 17.18 4.63 -11.54
C ARG A 848 16.30 3.44 -11.15
N PHE A 849 15.04 3.70 -10.80
CA PHE A 849 14.07 2.73 -10.34
C PHE A 849 12.73 2.94 -11.08
N PRO A 850 12.45 2.18 -12.16
CA PRO A 850 11.28 2.40 -13.01
C PRO A 850 9.91 2.27 -12.30
N LYS A 851 9.86 1.64 -11.13
CA LYS A 851 8.64 1.45 -10.32
C LYS A 851 8.40 2.60 -9.35
N ASP A 852 9.38 3.47 -9.17
CA ASP A 852 9.43 4.51 -8.16
C ASP A 852 9.18 5.85 -8.84
N THR A 853 8.05 6.45 -8.52
CA THR A 853 7.58 7.66 -9.19
C THR A 853 7.28 8.73 -8.16
N ALA A 854 7.86 9.91 -8.32
CA ALA A 854 7.50 11.07 -7.51
C ALA A 854 6.02 11.37 -7.67
N TYR A 855 5.33 11.62 -6.56
CA TYR A 855 3.88 11.75 -6.52
C TYR A 855 3.42 13.08 -5.95
N VAL A 856 3.91 13.47 -4.76
CA VAL A 856 3.62 14.77 -4.13
C VAL A 856 4.91 15.56 -3.99
N LEU A 857 4.92 16.81 -4.43
CA LEU A 857 6.05 17.74 -4.35
C LEU A 857 5.65 18.93 -3.50
N ILE A 858 6.57 19.41 -2.64
CA ILE A 858 6.40 20.66 -1.92
C ILE A 858 7.55 21.59 -2.29
N TYR A 859 7.20 22.77 -2.80
CA TYR A 859 8.12 23.87 -3.02
C TYR A 859 7.86 25.00 -2.03
N ARG A 860 8.92 25.66 -1.55
CA ARG A 860 8.84 26.86 -0.72
C ARG A 860 9.06 28.09 -1.58
N LYS A 861 8.27 29.14 -1.38
CA LYS A 861 8.43 30.43 -2.05
C LYS A 861 9.76 31.07 -1.65
N GLN A 862 10.45 31.69 -2.60
CA GLN A 862 11.65 32.48 -2.33
C GLN A 862 11.27 33.95 -2.17
N GLU A 863 11.80 34.62 -1.14
CA GLU A 863 11.59 36.05 -0.95
C GLU A 863 12.34 36.86 -2.02
N VAL A 864 11.61 37.66 -2.80
CA VAL A 864 12.19 38.62 -3.75
C VAL A 864 12.48 39.91 -2.98
N SER A 865 13.73 40.38 -2.99
CA SER A 865 14.14 41.62 -2.33
C SER A 865 13.36 42.83 -2.91
N GLY A 866 12.39 43.37 -2.15
CA GLY A 866 11.67 44.57 -2.55
C GLY A 866 10.31 44.84 -1.90
N GLN A 867 9.68 43.89 -1.20
CA GLN A 867 8.42 44.16 -0.48
C GLN A 867 8.64 44.43 1.02
N PRO A 868 8.00 45.46 1.61
CA PRO A 868 8.06 45.70 3.05
C PRO A 868 7.14 44.72 3.76
N SER A 869 7.70 43.66 4.36
CA SER A 869 6.96 42.76 5.23
C SER A 869 7.04 43.23 6.69
N ASN A 870 5.90 43.14 7.38
CA ASN A 870 5.71 43.49 8.79
C ASN A 870 6.86 43.02 9.69
N PRO A 871 7.42 43.87 10.57
CA PRO A 871 8.45 43.43 11.50
C PRO A 871 7.83 42.49 12.53
N GLY A 872 8.19 41.21 12.50
CA GLY A 872 8.01 40.31 13.64
C GLY A 872 8.71 40.88 14.89
N PRO A 873 8.32 40.50 16.11
CA PRO A 873 8.79 41.13 17.33
C PRO A 873 10.30 40.97 17.46
N VAL A 874 11.02 42.09 17.36
CA VAL A 874 12.46 42.16 17.62
C VAL A 874 12.63 42.44 19.11
N VAL A 875 13.19 41.48 19.85
CA VAL A 875 13.74 41.73 21.19
C VAL A 875 15.24 41.43 21.10
N ASN A 876 16.06 42.47 21.31
CA ASN A 876 17.53 42.43 21.38
C ASN A 876 18.29 41.87 20.17
N GLY A 877 18.06 42.43 18.98
CA GLY A 877 19.11 42.57 17.95
C GLY A 877 19.75 41.31 17.35
N SER A 878 19.24 40.11 17.62
CA SER A 878 19.73 38.86 17.01
C SER A 878 18.54 38.00 16.57
N ARG A 879 18.43 37.72 15.26
CA ARG A 879 17.45 36.75 14.74
C ARG A 879 17.88 35.36 15.21
N LEU A 880 17.30 34.89 16.31
CA LEU A 880 17.49 33.51 16.76
C LEU A 880 16.92 32.56 15.71
N SER A 881 17.81 31.95 14.92
CA SER A 881 17.50 30.86 13.98
C SER A 881 17.25 29.52 14.73
N GLY A 882 16.62 29.58 15.91
CA GLY A 882 16.31 28.45 16.77
C GLY A 882 14.82 28.13 16.79
N GLU A 883 14.48 26.87 17.06
CA GLU A 883 13.07 26.49 17.31
C GLU A 883 12.53 27.25 18.53
N PRO A 884 11.25 27.67 18.53
CA PRO A 884 10.68 28.38 19.66
C PRO A 884 10.76 27.52 20.93
N PRO A 885 10.94 28.13 22.13
CA PRO A 885 11.00 27.37 23.36
C PRO A 885 9.72 26.56 23.54
N LEU A 886 9.86 25.24 23.71
CA LEU A 886 8.73 24.36 23.91
C LEU A 886 7.96 24.70 25.18
N GLN A 887 6.64 24.61 25.11
CA GLN A 887 5.76 24.74 26.27
C GLN A 887 6.09 23.68 27.33
N LYS A 888 5.91 24.05 28.61
CA LYS A 888 6.24 23.20 29.76
C LYS A 888 5.63 21.80 29.67
N GLU A 889 4.35 21.69 29.27
CA GLU A 889 3.67 20.39 29.11
C GLU A 889 4.35 19.47 28.08
N LEU A 890 4.77 20.03 26.94
CA LEU A 890 5.48 19.27 25.89
C LEU A 890 6.86 18.86 26.36
N MET A 891 7.58 19.76 27.04
CA MET A 891 8.89 19.49 27.64
C MET A 891 8.81 18.37 28.70
N ASP A 892 7.80 18.41 29.57
CA ASP A 892 7.59 17.39 30.59
C ASP A 892 7.28 16.02 29.95
N ALA A 893 6.46 15.99 28.90
CA ALA A 893 6.17 14.78 28.13
C ALA A 893 7.42 14.20 27.45
N ILE A 894 8.23 15.03 26.79
CA ILE A 894 9.50 14.63 26.15
C ILE A 894 10.51 14.16 27.20
N THR A 895 10.63 14.87 28.32
CA THR A 895 11.57 14.53 29.39
C THR A 895 11.20 13.18 30.01
N LYS A 896 9.91 12.95 30.27
CA LYS A 896 9.39 11.66 30.74
C LYS A 896 9.71 10.55 29.73
N ASP A 897 9.49 10.81 28.45
CA ASP A 897 9.75 9.86 27.38
C ASP A 897 11.24 9.47 27.25
N ASN A 898 12.11 10.48 27.27
CA ASN A 898 13.55 10.29 27.21
C ASN A 898 14.08 9.57 28.47
N LYS A 899 13.52 9.86 29.65
CA LYS A 899 13.84 9.13 30.89
C LYS A 899 13.44 7.66 30.79
N LEU A 900 12.24 7.36 30.27
CA LEU A 900 11.79 5.99 30.05
C LEU A 900 12.68 5.25 29.04
N PHE A 901 13.06 5.91 27.95
CA PHE A 901 13.97 5.33 26.96
C PHE A 901 15.37 5.03 27.55
N LEU A 902 15.89 5.91 28.41
CA LEU A 902 17.16 5.67 29.10
C LEU A 902 17.05 4.48 30.08
N GLN A 903 15.96 4.39 30.84
CA GLN A 903 15.69 3.25 31.73
C GLN A 903 15.57 1.93 30.93
N GLU A 904 14.92 1.96 29.78
CA GLU A 904 14.81 0.81 28.88
C GLU A 904 16.19 0.40 28.33
N GLN A 905 17.03 1.37 27.93
CA GLN A 905 18.40 1.11 27.52
C GLN A 905 19.25 0.51 28.65
N GLU A 906 19.15 1.04 29.87
CA GLU A 906 19.88 0.56 31.03
C GLU A 906 19.47 -0.86 31.41
N LEU A 907 18.17 -1.16 31.40
CA LEU A 907 17.65 -2.51 31.63
C LEU A 907 18.16 -3.48 30.56
N ASN A 908 18.11 -3.08 29.28
CA ASN A 908 18.63 -3.88 28.18
C ASN A 908 20.16 -4.06 28.24
N ALA A 909 20.91 -3.06 28.71
CA ALA A 909 22.35 -3.15 28.93
C ALA A 909 22.69 -4.09 30.09
N ARG A 910 21.95 -4.03 31.20
CA ARG A 910 22.06 -4.96 32.33
C ARG A 910 21.71 -6.39 31.91
N ALA A 911 20.65 -6.59 31.14
CA ALA A 911 20.29 -7.90 30.59
C ALA A 911 21.41 -8.46 29.69
N ARG A 912 22.01 -7.62 28.84
CA ARG A 912 23.19 -8.01 28.03
C ARG A 912 24.43 -8.28 28.87
N ALA A 913 24.69 -7.51 29.92
CA ALA A 913 25.83 -7.73 30.81
C ALA A 913 25.70 -9.05 31.58
N LEU A 914 24.50 -9.38 32.08
CA LEU A 914 24.19 -10.66 32.72
C LEU A 914 24.40 -11.84 31.75
N GLN A 915 24.02 -11.68 30.48
CA GLN A 915 24.29 -12.65 29.42
C GLN A 915 25.78 -12.78 29.07
N ALA A 916 26.57 -11.70 29.15
CA ALA A 916 28.00 -11.71 28.90
C ALA A 916 28.79 -12.36 30.05
N THR A 917 28.38 -12.18 31.31
CA THR A 917 29.02 -12.83 32.47
C THR A 917 28.84 -14.35 32.49
N SER A 918 27.77 -14.88 31.90
CA SER A 918 27.59 -16.33 31.71
C SER A 918 28.45 -16.93 30.59
N ALA A 919 29.03 -16.10 29.71
CA ALA A 919 29.89 -16.55 28.60
C ALA A 919 31.40 -16.54 28.93
N SER A 920 31.81 -16.00 30.09
CA SER A 920 33.23 -15.83 30.45
C SER A 920 33.76 -16.86 31.46
N CYS A 921 33.23 -18.09 31.45
CA CYS A 921 33.68 -19.19 32.30
C CYS A 921 34.03 -20.44 31.48
N SER A 922 34.85 -20.33 30.44
CA SER A 922 35.47 -21.49 29.76
C SER A 922 36.50 -20.97 28.76
N PHE A 923 37.79 -21.02 29.12
CA PHE A 923 38.95 -21.23 28.24
C PHE A 923 40.24 -20.94 29.02
N ARG A 924 40.88 -21.99 29.54
CA ARG A 924 42.34 -22.07 29.66
C ARG A 924 42.76 -23.28 28.83
N PRO A 925 43.63 -23.14 27.81
CA PRO A 925 44.16 -24.30 27.09
C PRO A 925 45.29 -24.93 27.89
N ASN A 926 45.25 -26.25 28.04
CA ASN A 926 46.36 -27.08 28.52
C ASN A 926 47.55 -26.98 27.56
N GLY A 927 48.74 -26.70 28.10
CA GLY A 927 50.04 -27.02 27.50
C GLY A 927 50.90 -27.67 28.57
N SER A 928 51.22 -28.94 28.36
CA SER A 928 52.10 -29.76 29.19
C SER A 928 53.56 -29.30 29.06
N ASP A 929 54.24 -29.10 30.18
CA ASP A 929 55.69 -29.32 30.23
C ASP A 929 56.09 -29.75 31.64
N ASP A 930 56.60 -30.98 31.73
CA ASP A 930 57.17 -31.59 32.92
C ASP A 930 58.57 -31.02 33.14
N ASN A 931 58.84 -30.39 34.28
CA ASN A 931 60.14 -30.41 34.97
C ASN A 931 60.00 -29.76 36.36
N GLU A 932 60.21 -30.57 37.40
CA GLU A 932 60.43 -30.17 38.80
C GLU A 932 61.83 -30.68 39.23
N PRO A 933 62.46 -30.28 40.36
CA PRO A 933 62.13 -29.29 41.43
C PRO A 933 63.42 -28.49 41.85
N PRO A 934 63.66 -27.96 43.10
CA PRO A 934 62.83 -27.85 44.30
C PRO A 934 62.85 -26.49 45.04
N GLY A 935 61.91 -26.28 45.98
CA GLY A 935 62.20 -25.49 47.18
C GLY A 935 61.07 -24.66 47.81
N SER A 936 60.43 -25.26 48.82
CA SER A 936 60.24 -24.66 50.16
C SER A 936 58.99 -23.82 50.51
N CYS A 937 58.36 -24.27 51.62
CA CYS A 937 57.55 -23.57 52.64
C CYS A 937 56.03 -23.37 52.41
N GLY A 938 55.20 -24.13 53.16
CA GLY A 938 53.77 -23.87 53.41
C GLY A 938 53.53 -22.90 54.58
N PRO A 939 52.46 -23.01 55.42
CA PRO A 939 51.16 -23.69 55.26
C PRO A 939 49.95 -22.85 55.80
N SER A 940 48.76 -23.51 55.88
CA SER A 940 47.51 -23.17 56.63
C SER A 940 46.42 -22.54 55.77
N GLY A 941 45.17 -23.02 55.67
CA GLY A 941 44.31 -24.00 56.36
C GLY A 941 42.87 -23.60 55.96
N GLY A 942 41.79 -24.37 55.95
CA GLY A 942 41.44 -25.72 56.30
C GLY A 942 39.90 -25.75 56.33
N GLY A 943 39.28 -26.81 55.81
CA GLY A 943 38.01 -27.34 56.33
C GLY A 943 36.67 -26.86 55.71
N GLY A 944 35.84 -27.85 55.38
CA GLY A 944 34.41 -27.81 55.72
C GLY A 944 33.43 -27.88 54.56
N GLY A 945 33.02 -29.09 54.18
CA GLY A 945 31.91 -29.31 53.24
C GLY A 945 30.51 -29.24 53.89
N GLY A 946 29.49 -29.32 53.04
CA GLY A 946 28.16 -29.81 53.40
C GLY A 946 26.99 -28.90 53.04
N GLY A 947 26.04 -29.46 52.29
CA GLY A 947 24.61 -29.29 52.62
C GLY A 947 23.75 -28.44 51.70
N PHE A 948 22.96 -29.14 50.87
CA PHE A 948 21.78 -28.67 50.15
C PHE A 948 20.65 -28.13 51.06
N ASN A 949 19.71 -27.43 50.40
CA ASN A 949 18.37 -26.98 50.80
C ASN A 949 18.25 -25.61 51.48
N THR A 950 17.75 -24.60 50.76
CA THR A 950 16.32 -24.23 50.80
C THR A 950 16.00 -23.09 49.82
N ILE A 951 15.03 -23.35 48.94
CA ILE A 951 14.28 -22.35 48.18
C ILE A 951 13.29 -21.68 49.14
N SER A 952 13.25 -20.34 49.16
CA SER A 952 12.05 -19.58 49.52
C SER A 952 12.11 -18.14 49.01
N ARG A 953 11.13 -17.83 48.14
CA ARG A 953 10.40 -16.57 47.99
C ARG A 953 11.20 -15.28 47.74
N LEU A 954 11.12 -14.82 46.49
CA LEU A 954 10.87 -13.40 46.20
C LEU A 954 9.50 -13.30 45.52
N VAL A 955 8.62 -12.59 46.21
CA VAL A 955 7.25 -12.21 45.82
C VAL A 955 7.33 -10.85 45.14
N PHE A 956 6.57 -10.68 44.06
CA PHE A 956 6.22 -9.39 43.45
C PHE A 956 5.22 -8.62 44.30
#